data_AF-F0ZCG2-F1
#
_entry.id   AF-F0ZCG2-F1
#
_cell.length_a   1.000
_cell.length_b   1.000
_cell.length_c   1.000
_cell.angle_alpha   90.00
_cell.angle_beta   90.00
_cell.angle_gamma   90.00
#
_symmetry.space_group_name_H-M   'P 1'
#
loop_
_entity.id
_entity.type
_entity.pdbx_description
1 polymer ?
#
loop_
_entity_poly.entity_id
_entity_poly.type
_entity_poly.pdbx_seq_one_letter_code
_entity_poly.pdbx_strand_id
1 'polypeptide(L)'
;MLTYSSNQDFLLFDLKPNNSLNIYNSSILGKGFITYQRLIQANNSRVEAREFLIGDIVFSQDIINAKECSSIHLVNTTIDGVSVNKYFVLSNSQLYLNGLSLIQFPGVNIYSNFELIQIASSSNVTISNLIYGFPGFPIYMVYSSNIVQSFISIESSLFNYHKGFIFSNAQINFKNTNIINHQNLDSLFKIISSNFKCDQCQIMGGSLLGTTSFLFYLDLNSNLTLVESFITDSSNILTTTVSNNIIFQNCSIQNLFSQNNKIIDLNGASSFMAYNTTFDSITSNGNSFFYACDNSKVYLDNCRLSFLSGSGSAPFIYIESSWLNISNSLIQSSSFQNTMISITSSTMEASSLTILNSNSNEGVVIVARGPSNLYLANSSVSFTSFETFLIADNCNIYLEEFIFSKNFGKFIQVFNNSQFVCNGLQLETNSMISNGHIFYFGESSATILFFSTSLEIIPDTIMVSNNSNIQFEEFGLLLNTFVESVQKPSIFEFNNSTIIFKNSFLRGNGIEANSNVFNINGGSILFDGCSFFNNNNFLNGSFLKGFNKSIIALQNTVFEYNEFVTGTIQLYDYSLISIRNSNFSNNSNKAKGGIVYFAETSNLQDLESNLFISNKANYGAVFFSDVLINYWIVYFDNSSYINNKAIYGNKMASVPSKISIYYFNTEFSTTKVRIELQDDYNNAVTDFNYFANVEISQVLSNNSKVIVFLDSIVIKNGYGSFNYDFYAPDYVSYFSYDVFVQNINVSSLSNTRNKTKCLSYQRHNKETGFCSFCPPDQVSVRGVCSRCPSTLRCFNSLSTIEGYYLVSNQDPNSFEYNVYQCPVDMCSGGNQCFLNLNSGDLCSACLEDFFNLYPESVSKNGLHCCSYYEPRLISIYLFYLVILGLIFSLFKYSIRNSLVGLYSIIFFSNKGLYLIPLFRMSINFIDNYCTIKANYFEKSIVSLVSILIVYLVGISNISSKALFYLLKSKPSIYKMVPVSVKYNLYLHKKYEKNYLKPNSLYWNLFLMFSHFP
;
A
#
# COMPACT_ATOMS: atom_id res chain seq x y z
N MET A 1 106.15 2.53 4.93
CA MET A 1 105.81 3.72 4.10
C MET A 1 106.29 3.40 2.70
N LEU A 2 105.37 3.03 1.80
CA LEU A 2 105.67 2.72 0.41
C LEU A 2 105.00 3.79 -0.46
N THR A 3 105.79 4.66 -1.07
CA THR A 3 105.32 5.67 -2.03
C THR A 3 105.25 5.02 -3.42
N TYR A 4 104.05 4.95 -4.01
CA TYR A 4 103.83 4.39 -5.35
C TYR A 4 103.17 5.41 -6.28
N SER A 5 103.52 5.33 -7.58
CA SER A 5 103.00 6.17 -8.66
C SER A 5 101.63 5.69 -9.15
N SER A 6 100.78 6.66 -9.50
CA SER A 6 99.32 6.62 -9.63
C SER A 6 98.69 5.80 -10.78
N ASN A 7 99.36 4.81 -11.39
CA ASN A 7 98.86 4.14 -12.60
C ASN A 7 98.86 2.60 -12.59
N GLN A 8 99.09 1.93 -11.44
CA GLN A 8 98.98 0.47 -11.36
C GLN A 8 97.84 0.05 -10.43
N ASP A 9 96.98 -0.82 -10.97
CA ASP A 9 95.86 -1.48 -10.28
C ASP A 9 96.35 -2.22 -9.03
N PHE A 10 96.21 -1.58 -7.87
CA PHE A 10 96.68 -2.16 -6.61
C PHE A 10 95.57 -3.01 -5.97
N LEU A 11 95.79 -4.33 -6.00
CA LEU A 11 95.00 -5.38 -5.36
C LEU A 11 95.70 -5.80 -4.06
N LEU A 12 95.00 -5.80 -2.91
CA LEU A 12 95.63 -6.27 -1.66
C LEU A 12 95.70 -7.80 -1.62
N PHE A 13 94.62 -8.48 -1.99
CA PHE A 13 94.53 -9.94 -2.08
C PHE A 13 93.90 -10.36 -3.41
N ASP A 14 94.68 -11.02 -4.28
CA ASP A 14 94.20 -11.68 -5.51
C ASP A 14 94.21 -13.20 -5.34
N LEU A 15 93.07 -13.79 -4.99
CA LEU A 15 92.94 -15.21 -4.71
C LEU A 15 92.72 -16.00 -6.00
N LYS A 16 93.71 -16.83 -6.35
CA LYS A 16 93.61 -17.80 -7.45
C LYS A 16 92.60 -18.92 -7.11
N PRO A 17 92.00 -19.57 -8.13
CA PRO A 17 91.03 -20.65 -7.95
C PRO A 17 91.43 -21.72 -6.94
N ASN A 18 90.46 -22.19 -6.16
CA ASN A 18 90.55 -23.19 -5.09
C ASN A 18 91.36 -22.76 -3.86
N ASN A 19 91.66 -21.48 -3.69
CA ASN A 19 92.33 -20.99 -2.49
C ASN A 19 91.34 -20.56 -1.40
N SER A 20 91.82 -20.55 -0.16
CA SER A 20 91.08 -20.02 1.00
C SER A 20 91.87 -18.93 1.72
N LEU A 21 91.23 -17.81 2.04
CA LEU A 21 91.77 -16.73 2.88
C LEU A 21 90.98 -16.65 4.19
N ASN A 22 91.66 -16.89 5.31
CA ASN A 22 91.05 -16.80 6.64
C ASN A 22 91.67 -15.63 7.42
N ILE A 23 90.84 -14.69 7.88
CA ILE A 23 91.25 -13.49 8.62
C ILE A 23 90.52 -13.50 9.97
N TYR A 24 91.25 -13.49 11.07
CA TYR A 24 90.67 -13.50 12.42
C TYR A 24 91.28 -12.37 13.25
N ASN A 25 90.44 -11.63 13.99
CA ASN A 25 90.85 -10.64 15.01
C ASN A 25 91.89 -9.65 14.48
N SER A 26 91.63 -9.10 13.30
CA SER A 26 92.60 -8.33 12.53
C SER A 26 92.02 -6.97 12.14
N SER A 27 92.90 -6.01 11.86
CA SER A 27 92.52 -4.69 11.35
C SER A 27 93.37 -4.28 10.16
N ILE A 28 92.75 -3.78 9.08
CA ILE A 28 93.44 -3.10 7.98
C ILE A 28 93.04 -1.63 8.04
N LEU A 29 93.99 -0.79 8.42
CA LEU A 29 93.81 0.66 8.56
C LEU A 29 94.67 1.39 7.54
N GLY A 30 94.06 2.28 6.76
CA GLY A 30 94.77 3.17 5.85
C GLY A 30 95.34 4.38 6.59
N LYS A 31 96.60 4.75 6.28
CA LYS A 31 97.16 6.06 6.65
C LYS A 31 97.70 6.73 5.39
N GLY A 32 96.97 7.71 4.86
CA GLY A 32 97.35 8.53 3.70
C GLY A 32 96.41 8.42 2.50
N PHE A 33 96.62 9.28 1.48
CA PHE A 33 95.80 9.39 0.27
C PHE A 33 96.13 8.33 -0.80
N ILE A 34 96.28 7.06 -0.41
CA ILE A 34 96.49 5.98 -1.40
C ILE A 34 95.13 5.41 -1.78
N THR A 35 94.77 5.52 -3.06
CA THR A 35 93.58 4.90 -3.62
C THR A 35 93.92 3.48 -4.10
N TYR A 36 93.27 2.48 -3.51
CA TYR A 36 93.39 1.08 -3.92
C TYR A 36 92.36 0.76 -4.99
N GLN A 37 92.58 -0.25 -5.84
CA GLN A 37 91.52 -0.68 -6.77
C GLN A 37 90.45 -1.47 -6.01
N ARG A 38 90.89 -2.49 -5.25
CA ARG A 38 90.04 -3.31 -4.37
C ARG A 38 90.83 -4.02 -3.27
N LEU A 39 90.14 -4.48 -2.24
CA LEU A 39 90.75 -5.23 -1.14
C LEU A 39 90.94 -6.71 -1.51
N ILE A 40 89.88 -7.38 -1.98
CA ILE A 40 89.87 -8.81 -2.25
C ILE A 40 89.28 -9.10 -3.63
N GLN A 41 90.01 -9.83 -4.45
CA GLN A 41 89.47 -10.53 -5.61
C GLN A 41 89.44 -12.03 -5.32
N ALA A 42 88.25 -12.63 -5.39
CA ALA A 42 88.05 -14.07 -5.20
C ALA A 42 87.49 -14.67 -6.49
N ASN A 43 88.25 -15.56 -7.13
CA ASN A 43 87.78 -16.38 -8.24
C ASN A 43 87.78 -17.84 -7.79
N ASN A 44 86.62 -18.52 -7.81
CA ASN A 44 86.43 -19.88 -7.30
C ASN A 44 87.16 -20.14 -5.96
N SER A 45 87.04 -19.22 -5.02
CA SER A 45 87.83 -19.20 -3.78
C SER A 45 86.96 -18.97 -2.54
N ARG A 46 87.46 -19.33 -1.37
CA ARG A 46 86.78 -19.11 -0.09
C ARG A 46 87.44 -17.98 0.71
N VAL A 47 86.67 -17.05 1.23
CA VAL A 47 87.13 -16.00 2.15
C VAL A 47 86.33 -16.10 3.43
N GLU A 48 87.00 -16.19 4.56
CA GLU A 48 86.38 -16.18 5.88
C GLU A 48 87.05 -15.11 6.75
N ALA A 49 86.32 -14.06 7.12
CA ALA A 49 86.80 -13.04 8.04
C ALA A 49 85.91 -13.00 9.30
N ARG A 50 86.52 -13.00 10.49
CA ARG A 50 85.81 -12.80 11.76
C ARG A 50 86.49 -11.74 12.62
N GLU A 51 85.69 -10.91 13.28
CA GLU A 51 86.18 -9.81 14.13
C GLU A 51 87.19 -8.93 13.37
N PHE A 52 86.78 -8.50 12.18
CA PHE A 52 87.64 -7.84 11.20
C PHE A 52 87.31 -6.35 11.09
N LEU A 53 88.29 -5.47 11.25
CA LEU A 53 88.13 -4.03 11.09
C LEU A 53 88.80 -3.56 9.78
N ILE A 54 88.05 -2.91 8.90
CA ILE A 54 88.58 -2.19 7.75
C ILE A 54 88.32 -0.71 8.01
N GLY A 55 89.33 0.15 7.94
CA GLY A 55 89.04 1.57 8.03
C GLY A 55 90.04 2.53 7.44
N ASP A 56 89.59 3.76 7.22
CA ASP A 56 90.37 4.89 6.68
C ASP A 56 91.01 4.62 5.29
N ILE A 57 90.29 3.93 4.39
CA ILE A 57 90.79 3.55 3.05
C ILE A 57 89.87 4.06 1.94
N VAL A 58 90.46 4.46 0.80
CA VAL A 58 89.75 4.82 -0.42
C VAL A 58 89.95 3.74 -1.47
N PHE A 59 88.86 3.19 -2.02
CA PHE A 59 88.89 2.25 -3.15
C PHE A 59 88.28 2.89 -4.41
N SER A 60 88.89 2.66 -5.57
CA SER A 60 88.39 3.17 -6.86
C SER A 60 87.29 2.30 -7.48
N GLN A 61 87.19 1.02 -7.11
CA GLN A 61 86.19 0.11 -7.66
C GLN A 61 85.31 -0.54 -6.59
N ASP A 62 85.84 -1.55 -5.88
CA ASP A 62 85.08 -2.37 -4.93
C ASP A 62 85.92 -2.78 -3.70
N ILE A 63 85.30 -3.25 -2.60
CA ILE A 63 86.08 -3.85 -1.49
C ILE A 63 86.33 -5.31 -1.80
N ILE A 64 85.27 -6.07 -2.07
CA ILE A 64 85.35 -7.50 -2.39
C ILE A 64 84.66 -7.75 -3.73
N ASN A 65 85.38 -8.38 -4.65
CA ASN A 65 84.84 -8.88 -5.92
C ASN A 65 84.92 -10.41 -5.94
N ALA A 66 83.76 -11.09 -5.91
CA ALA A 66 83.66 -12.54 -5.80
C ALA A 66 83.01 -13.15 -7.05
N LYS A 67 83.75 -14.01 -7.76
CA LYS A 67 83.37 -14.63 -9.03
C LYS A 67 83.47 -16.15 -8.98
N GLU A 68 82.81 -16.82 -9.93
CA GLU A 68 83.04 -18.24 -10.28
C GLU A 68 82.89 -19.22 -9.11
N CYS A 69 81.74 -19.26 -8.45
CA CYS A 69 81.44 -20.12 -7.29
C CYS A 69 82.23 -19.78 -6.01
N SER A 70 82.82 -18.58 -5.91
CA SER A 70 83.47 -18.13 -4.68
C SER A 70 82.49 -18.01 -3.50
N SER A 71 83.01 -18.19 -2.28
CA SER A 71 82.24 -18.12 -1.03
C SER A 71 82.90 -17.14 -0.06
N ILE A 72 82.18 -16.09 0.34
CA ILE A 72 82.66 -15.03 1.23
C ILE A 72 81.85 -15.06 2.52
N HIS A 73 82.52 -15.20 3.67
CA HIS A 73 81.91 -15.22 5.00
C HIS A 73 82.53 -14.12 5.86
N LEU A 74 81.74 -13.12 6.26
CA LEU A 74 82.16 -12.02 7.14
C LEU A 74 81.31 -12.05 8.42
N VAL A 75 81.96 -12.18 9.57
CA VAL A 75 81.31 -12.24 10.89
C VAL A 75 81.87 -11.14 11.80
N ASN A 76 81.02 -10.35 12.43
CA ASN A 76 81.40 -9.23 13.30
C ASN A 76 82.46 -8.32 12.66
N THR A 77 82.21 -7.93 11.41
CA THR A 77 83.13 -7.08 10.65
C THR A 77 82.71 -5.63 10.81
N THR A 78 83.65 -4.73 11.07
CA THR A 78 83.40 -3.29 11.11
C THR A 78 84.10 -2.64 9.93
N ILE A 79 83.36 -1.86 9.15
CA ILE A 79 83.92 -1.03 8.09
C ILE A 79 83.73 0.42 8.50
N ASP A 80 84.81 1.10 8.85
CA ASP A 80 84.81 2.44 9.43
C ASP A 80 85.57 3.40 8.52
N GLY A 81 84.87 4.38 7.95
CA GLY A 81 85.55 5.41 7.16
C GLY A 81 86.13 4.92 5.81
N VAL A 82 85.48 3.96 5.15
CA VAL A 82 85.87 3.52 3.80
C VAL A 82 85.08 4.26 2.72
N SER A 83 85.79 4.87 1.77
CA SER A 83 85.21 5.55 0.61
C SER A 83 85.30 4.67 -0.64
N VAL A 84 84.15 4.19 -1.13
CA VAL A 84 84.01 3.38 -2.35
C VAL A 84 82.58 3.48 -2.87
N ASN A 85 82.40 3.31 -4.19
CA ASN A 85 81.06 3.29 -4.78
C ASN A 85 80.34 1.93 -4.60
N LYS A 86 81.10 0.83 -4.51
CA LYS A 86 80.60 -0.54 -4.43
C LYS A 86 81.33 -1.31 -3.33
N TYR A 87 80.64 -1.94 -2.39
CA TYR A 87 81.35 -2.70 -1.34
C TYR A 87 81.60 -4.13 -1.79
N PHE A 88 80.53 -4.83 -2.19
CA PHE A 88 80.56 -6.23 -2.58
C PHE A 88 80.04 -6.37 -4.02
N VAL A 89 80.85 -6.94 -4.92
CA VAL A 89 80.44 -7.26 -6.29
C VAL A 89 80.41 -8.78 -6.44
N LEU A 90 79.24 -9.33 -6.73
CA LEU A 90 78.99 -10.78 -6.80
C LEU A 90 78.68 -11.21 -8.23
N SER A 91 79.31 -12.29 -8.70
CA SER A 91 79.03 -12.93 -9.99
C SER A 91 79.13 -14.44 -9.86
N ASN A 92 77.99 -15.12 -9.77
CA ASN A 92 77.91 -16.57 -9.52
C ASN A 92 78.62 -16.96 -8.22
N SER A 93 78.31 -16.32 -7.09
CA SER A 93 79.04 -16.52 -5.83
C SER A 93 78.12 -16.54 -4.60
N GLN A 94 78.69 -16.83 -3.43
CA GLN A 94 78.00 -16.86 -2.14
C GLN A 94 78.57 -15.78 -1.22
N LEU A 95 77.71 -15.02 -0.55
CA LEU A 95 78.06 -14.01 0.45
C LEU A 95 77.27 -14.25 1.74
N TYR A 96 77.96 -14.39 2.86
CA TYR A 96 77.40 -14.51 4.20
C TYR A 96 77.91 -13.35 5.05
N LEU A 97 77.01 -12.45 5.48
CA LEU A 97 77.28 -11.32 6.36
C LEU A 97 76.54 -11.54 7.68
N ASN A 98 77.26 -11.53 8.81
CA ASN A 98 76.67 -11.55 10.14
C ASN A 98 77.32 -10.50 11.03
N GLY A 99 76.54 -9.55 11.55
CA GLY A 99 77.06 -8.50 12.43
C GLY A 99 77.99 -7.50 11.73
N LEU A 100 77.69 -7.14 10.48
CA LEU A 100 78.42 -6.09 9.77
C LEU A 100 78.02 -4.71 10.31
N SER A 101 78.99 -3.95 10.81
CA SER A 101 78.80 -2.56 11.25
C SER A 101 79.47 -1.60 10.26
N LEU A 102 78.70 -0.66 9.72
CA LEU A 102 79.20 0.36 8.81
C LEU A 102 79.20 1.72 9.54
N ILE A 103 80.38 2.31 9.74
CA ILE A 103 80.57 3.60 10.45
C ILE A 103 81.12 4.62 9.44
N GLN A 104 80.50 5.80 9.37
CA GLN A 104 80.74 6.74 8.28
C GLN A 104 81.82 7.79 8.58
N PHE A 105 82.57 8.19 7.54
CA PHE A 105 83.39 9.40 7.53
C PHE A 105 82.52 10.67 7.37
N PRO A 106 82.58 11.65 8.27
CA PRO A 106 82.02 12.96 8.00
C PRO A 106 82.86 13.69 6.95
N GLY A 107 82.27 13.99 5.77
CA GLY A 107 82.86 14.95 4.82
C GLY A 107 83.07 14.52 3.37
N VAL A 108 82.73 13.28 2.98
CA VAL A 108 82.75 12.88 1.56
C VAL A 108 81.36 13.09 0.97
N ASN A 109 81.24 13.91 -0.09
CA ASN A 109 80.04 13.99 -0.92
C ASN A 109 79.74 12.59 -1.45
N ILE A 110 78.81 11.90 -0.80
CA ILE A 110 78.41 10.54 -1.19
C ILE A 110 77.80 10.67 -2.58
N TYR A 111 78.48 10.11 -3.56
CA TYR A 111 78.00 10.06 -4.94
C TYR A 111 76.61 9.45 -4.98
N SER A 112 75.77 9.94 -5.89
CA SER A 112 74.39 9.52 -6.04
C SER A 112 74.18 8.01 -6.33
N ASN A 113 75.24 7.22 -6.52
CA ASN A 113 75.19 5.84 -7.02
C ASN A 113 75.93 4.85 -6.09
N PHE A 114 75.88 5.04 -4.77
CA PHE A 114 76.43 4.09 -3.80
C PHE A 114 75.66 2.76 -3.79
N GLU A 115 76.38 1.63 -3.80
CA GLU A 115 75.87 0.25 -3.74
C GLU A 115 76.62 -0.56 -2.66
N LEU A 116 75.92 -1.09 -1.66
CA LEU A 116 76.57 -2.01 -0.70
C LEU A 116 76.83 -3.37 -1.38
N ILE A 117 75.80 -3.98 -1.98
CA ILE A 117 75.92 -5.26 -2.67
C ILE A 117 75.42 -5.11 -4.10
N GLN A 118 76.33 -5.25 -5.06
CA GLN A 118 76.01 -5.37 -6.48
C GLN A 118 75.99 -6.84 -6.88
N ILE A 119 74.88 -7.33 -7.41
CA ILE A 119 74.76 -8.70 -7.93
C ILE A 119 74.66 -8.65 -9.46
N ALA A 120 75.73 -9.09 -10.13
CA ALA A 120 75.83 -9.05 -11.58
C ALA A 120 75.41 -10.37 -12.27
N SER A 121 75.34 -11.47 -11.51
CA SER A 121 74.77 -12.76 -11.96
C SER A 121 74.35 -13.62 -10.76
N SER A 122 73.56 -14.68 -11.01
CA SER A 122 72.96 -15.58 -10.02
C SER A 122 73.83 -15.87 -8.81
N SER A 123 73.56 -15.26 -7.66
CA SER A 123 74.38 -15.37 -6.45
C SER A 123 73.52 -15.57 -5.20
N ASN A 124 74.09 -16.20 -4.18
CA ASN A 124 73.41 -16.41 -2.90
C ASN A 124 73.92 -15.43 -1.87
N VAL A 125 73.03 -14.68 -1.22
CA VAL A 125 73.37 -13.68 -0.23
C VAL A 125 72.60 -13.96 1.05
N THR A 126 73.29 -14.04 2.17
CA THR A 126 72.70 -14.15 3.51
C THR A 126 73.22 -13.00 4.36
N ILE A 127 72.34 -12.20 4.92
CA ILE A 127 72.65 -11.04 5.76
C ILE A 127 71.94 -11.21 7.10
N SER A 128 72.66 -11.06 8.20
CA SER A 128 72.11 -11.13 9.55
C SER A 128 72.71 -10.03 10.42
N ASN A 129 71.90 -9.42 11.28
CA ASN A 129 72.33 -8.38 12.24
C ASN A 129 73.07 -7.20 11.58
N LEU A 130 72.65 -6.78 10.38
CA LEU A 130 73.22 -5.61 9.70
C LEU A 130 72.54 -4.33 10.18
N ILE A 131 73.34 -3.30 10.47
CA ILE A 131 72.85 -1.92 10.64
C ILE A 131 73.36 -1.09 9.48
N TYR A 132 72.46 -0.71 8.59
CA TYR A 132 72.75 0.11 7.41
C TYR A 132 72.10 1.48 7.56
N GLY A 133 72.89 2.55 7.45
CA GLY A 133 72.44 3.93 7.64
C GLY A 133 72.90 4.91 6.56
N PHE A 134 73.02 4.46 5.29
CA PHE A 134 73.72 5.21 4.24
C PHE A 134 72.83 5.54 3.02
N PRO A 135 72.97 6.74 2.42
CA PRO A 135 72.22 7.15 1.22
C PRO A 135 72.71 6.45 -0.05
N GLY A 136 72.35 5.18 -0.21
CA GLY A 136 72.58 4.36 -1.41
C GLY A 136 71.80 3.05 -1.39
N PHE A 137 72.00 2.20 -2.39
CA PHE A 137 71.30 0.91 -2.53
C PHE A 137 71.96 -0.15 -1.64
N PRO A 138 71.25 -0.74 -0.65
CA PRO A 138 71.79 -1.86 0.11
C PRO A 138 72.00 -3.09 -0.79
N ILE A 139 71.08 -3.34 -1.72
CA ILE A 139 71.21 -4.37 -2.75
C ILE A 139 70.77 -3.79 -4.09
N TYR A 140 71.64 -3.93 -5.09
CA TYR A 140 71.42 -3.51 -6.47
C TYR A 140 71.64 -4.68 -7.43
N MET A 141 70.56 -5.15 -8.06
CA MET A 141 70.59 -6.30 -8.98
C MET A 141 69.96 -5.93 -10.32
N VAL A 142 70.75 -5.95 -11.38
CA VAL A 142 70.31 -5.59 -12.75
C VAL A 142 70.89 -6.59 -13.76
N TYR A 143 70.44 -7.84 -13.71
CA TYR A 143 70.77 -8.82 -14.75
C TYR A 143 69.53 -9.63 -15.14
N SER A 144 69.33 -9.86 -16.45
CA SER A 144 68.07 -10.33 -17.04
C SER A 144 68.11 -11.80 -17.52
N SER A 145 68.96 -12.66 -16.94
CA SER A 145 69.06 -14.04 -17.41
C SER A 145 67.95 -14.92 -16.84
N ASN A 146 67.20 -15.61 -17.70
CA ASN A 146 66.03 -16.42 -17.32
C ASN A 146 66.36 -17.81 -16.71
N ILE A 147 67.63 -18.17 -16.53
CA ILE A 147 68.02 -19.58 -16.33
C ILE A 147 68.27 -19.93 -14.86
N VAL A 148 68.81 -19.02 -14.04
CA VAL A 148 69.16 -19.31 -12.63
C VAL A 148 68.83 -18.12 -11.73
N GLN A 149 68.05 -18.38 -10.68
CA GLN A 149 67.62 -17.39 -9.69
C GLN A 149 68.66 -17.18 -8.60
N SER A 150 68.88 -15.92 -8.21
CA SER A 150 69.64 -15.59 -6.99
C SER A 150 68.82 -15.89 -5.73
N PHE A 151 69.45 -16.33 -4.64
CA PHE A 151 68.79 -16.52 -3.34
C PHE A 151 69.27 -15.47 -2.34
N ILE A 152 68.38 -14.63 -1.83
CA ILE A 152 68.70 -13.56 -0.88
C ILE A 152 67.94 -13.80 0.41
N SER A 153 68.64 -13.91 1.53
CA SER A 153 68.06 -14.02 2.88
C SER A 153 68.58 -12.88 3.76
N ILE A 154 67.69 -12.10 4.36
CA ILE A 154 68.03 -11.02 5.28
C ILE A 154 67.27 -11.22 6.60
N GLU A 155 67.99 -11.27 7.72
CA GLU A 155 67.41 -11.52 9.04
C GLU A 155 67.86 -10.47 10.07
N SER A 156 66.97 -10.07 10.96
CA SER A 156 67.29 -9.23 12.14
C SER A 156 68.15 -8.00 11.83
N SER A 157 67.86 -7.32 10.72
CA SER A 157 68.66 -6.21 10.20
C SER A 157 67.86 -4.90 10.18
N LEU A 158 68.55 -3.77 10.34
CA LEU A 158 68.01 -2.42 10.29
C LEU A 158 68.57 -1.68 9.08
N PHE A 159 67.69 -1.22 8.20
CA PHE A 159 68.03 -0.33 7.08
C PHE A 159 67.40 1.04 7.32
N ASN A 160 68.23 2.07 7.35
CA ASN A 160 67.85 3.45 7.55
C ASN A 160 68.48 4.34 6.46
N TYR A 161 67.78 5.40 6.04
CA TYR A 161 68.29 6.42 5.10
C TYR A 161 68.85 5.88 3.76
N HIS A 162 68.19 4.89 3.15
CA HIS A 162 68.68 4.21 1.93
C HIS A 162 67.91 4.55 0.65
N LYS A 163 68.46 4.22 -0.53
CA LYS A 163 67.85 4.47 -1.86
C LYS A 163 66.91 3.36 -2.35
N GLY A 164 66.38 2.55 -1.44
CA GLY A 164 65.57 1.38 -1.78
C GLY A 164 66.38 0.16 -2.22
N PHE A 165 65.67 -0.88 -2.69
CA PHE A 165 66.19 -2.16 -3.12
C PHE A 165 65.74 -2.45 -4.55
N ILE A 166 66.65 -3.01 -5.36
CA ILE A 166 66.33 -3.43 -6.73
C ILE A 166 66.67 -4.91 -6.87
N PHE A 167 65.65 -5.70 -7.20
CA PHE A 167 65.74 -7.15 -7.38
C PHE A 167 65.29 -7.56 -8.78
N SER A 168 66.07 -8.40 -9.45
CA SER A 168 65.75 -8.98 -10.76
C SER A 168 66.06 -10.48 -10.81
N ASN A 169 65.07 -11.31 -11.14
CA ASN A 169 65.21 -12.78 -11.16
C ASN A 169 65.80 -13.40 -9.87
N ALA A 170 65.18 -13.12 -8.72
CA ALA A 170 65.63 -13.61 -7.42
C ALA A 170 64.51 -14.16 -6.52
N GLN A 171 64.87 -15.08 -5.62
CA GLN A 171 64.07 -15.48 -4.47
C GLN A 171 64.60 -14.75 -3.22
N ILE A 172 63.78 -13.86 -2.67
CA ILE A 172 64.14 -12.96 -1.57
C ILE A 172 63.32 -13.31 -0.32
N ASN A 173 63.98 -13.47 0.82
CA ASN A 173 63.36 -13.73 2.11
C ASN A 173 63.89 -12.75 3.17
N PHE A 174 63.02 -11.90 3.68
CA PHE A 174 63.30 -10.98 4.77
C PHE A 174 62.61 -11.48 6.03
N LYS A 175 63.30 -11.47 7.17
CA LYS A 175 62.74 -11.91 8.46
C LYS A 175 63.14 -11.00 9.61
N ASN A 176 62.16 -10.50 10.37
CA ASN A 176 62.40 -9.63 11.53
C ASN A 176 63.29 -8.41 11.17
N THR A 177 63.02 -7.79 10.02
CA THR A 177 63.82 -6.67 9.50
C THR A 177 63.07 -5.34 9.65
N ASN A 178 63.80 -4.30 10.07
CA ASN A 178 63.28 -2.95 10.18
C ASN A 178 63.81 -2.11 9.01
N ILE A 179 62.90 -1.53 8.22
CA ILE A 179 63.21 -0.75 7.04
C ILE A 179 62.58 0.63 7.23
N ILE A 180 63.43 1.64 7.39
CA ILE A 180 63.05 3.02 7.62
C ILE A 180 63.64 3.88 6.50
N ASN A 181 62.79 4.58 5.76
CA ASN A 181 63.27 5.48 4.71
C ASN A 181 62.61 6.86 4.80
N HIS A 182 63.42 7.91 4.74
CA HIS A 182 62.95 9.31 4.73
C HIS A 182 63.21 10.02 3.39
N GLN A 183 63.75 9.32 2.38
CA GLN A 183 64.03 9.88 1.06
C GLN A 183 62.84 9.76 0.12
N ASN A 184 62.69 10.76 -0.76
CA ASN A 184 61.70 10.71 -1.86
C ASN A 184 62.25 9.82 -2.99
N LEU A 185 61.70 8.62 -3.14
CA LEU A 185 62.13 7.62 -4.13
C LEU A 185 60.96 7.23 -5.03
N ASP A 186 61.21 6.84 -6.28
CA ASP A 186 60.16 6.27 -7.15
C ASP A 186 59.60 4.96 -6.57
N SER A 187 60.48 4.10 -6.04
CA SER A 187 60.05 2.93 -5.29
C SER A 187 61.04 2.52 -4.20
N LEU A 188 60.53 2.00 -3.07
CA LEU A 188 61.37 1.44 -2.01
C LEU A 188 61.87 0.04 -2.39
N PHE A 189 61.00 -0.77 -3.00
CA PHE A 189 61.29 -2.09 -3.51
C PHE A 189 60.88 -2.17 -4.97
N LYS A 190 61.87 -2.33 -5.86
CA LYS A 190 61.65 -2.65 -7.27
C LYS A 190 61.87 -4.15 -7.49
N ILE A 191 60.80 -4.88 -7.74
CA ILE A 191 60.78 -6.34 -7.83
C ILE A 191 60.42 -6.74 -9.26
N ILE A 192 61.38 -7.33 -9.99
CA ILE A 192 61.22 -7.68 -11.40
C ILE A 192 61.45 -9.19 -11.57
N SER A 193 60.48 -9.92 -12.11
CA SER A 193 60.53 -11.38 -12.28
C SER A 193 61.06 -12.13 -11.04
N SER A 194 60.66 -11.71 -9.84
CA SER A 194 61.23 -12.18 -8.57
C SER A 194 60.16 -12.61 -7.57
N ASN A 195 60.51 -13.49 -6.63
CA ASN A 195 59.65 -13.91 -5.53
C ASN A 195 60.17 -13.29 -4.23
N PHE A 196 59.44 -12.33 -3.67
CA PHE A 196 59.80 -11.61 -2.46
C PHE A 196 58.88 -12.01 -1.30
N LYS A 197 59.47 -12.47 -0.21
CA LYS A 197 58.79 -12.78 1.05
C LYS A 197 59.34 -11.91 2.19
N CYS A 198 58.47 -11.26 2.95
CA CYS A 198 58.81 -10.58 4.21
C CYS A 198 58.00 -11.20 5.35
N ASP A 199 58.68 -11.57 6.43
CA ASP A 199 58.10 -12.20 7.62
C ASP A 199 58.46 -11.36 8.86
N GLN A 200 57.45 -10.90 9.61
CA GLN A 200 57.62 -10.06 10.80
C GLN A 200 58.44 -8.78 10.56
N CYS A 201 58.26 -8.15 9.40
CA CYS A 201 58.99 -6.95 9.02
C CYS A 201 58.29 -5.66 9.48
N GLN A 202 59.05 -4.62 9.83
CA GLN A 202 58.53 -3.26 10.06
C GLN A 202 59.01 -2.34 8.95
N ILE A 203 58.09 -1.75 8.19
CA ILE A 203 58.38 -0.87 7.05
C ILE A 203 57.76 0.51 7.35
N MET A 204 58.62 1.51 7.56
CA MET A 204 58.19 2.89 7.73
C MET A 204 58.55 3.71 6.50
N GLY A 205 57.51 4.16 5.79
CA GLY A 205 57.64 5.13 4.71
C GLY A 205 57.97 6.51 5.26
N GLY A 206 58.68 7.33 4.50
CA GLY A 206 58.93 8.72 4.86
C GLY A 206 57.70 9.54 4.51
N SER A 207 57.31 10.44 5.40
CA SER A 207 56.18 11.36 5.23
C SER A 207 56.41 12.43 4.16
N LEU A 208 56.53 12.09 2.87
CA LEU A 208 56.81 13.10 1.83
C LEU A 208 56.11 12.81 0.50
N LEU A 209 55.03 13.56 0.25
CA LEU A 209 54.64 14.42 -0.90
C LEU A 209 55.12 14.11 -2.35
N GLY A 210 55.90 13.07 -2.61
CA GLY A 210 56.18 12.59 -3.96
C GLY A 210 54.90 12.03 -4.56
N THR A 211 54.45 12.63 -5.65
CA THR A 211 53.17 12.29 -6.26
C THR A 211 53.20 10.96 -7.02
N THR A 212 54.35 10.26 -7.11
CA THR A 212 54.53 9.05 -7.93
C THR A 212 55.25 7.89 -7.23
N SER A 213 55.53 8.00 -5.93
CA SER A 213 56.35 7.03 -5.19
C SER A 213 55.53 5.86 -4.63
N PHE A 214 56.00 4.61 -4.78
CA PHE A 214 55.35 3.41 -4.23
C PHE A 214 56.29 2.61 -3.32
N LEU A 215 55.81 1.98 -2.23
CA LEU A 215 56.66 1.06 -1.46
C LEU A 215 57.11 -0.13 -2.32
N PHE A 216 56.20 -0.72 -3.09
CA PHE A 216 56.45 -1.87 -3.94
C PHE A 216 56.06 -1.57 -5.38
N TYR A 217 57.03 -1.71 -6.28
CA TYR A 217 56.84 -1.73 -7.73
C TYR A 217 57.11 -3.14 -8.24
N LEU A 218 56.10 -3.80 -8.82
CA LEU A 218 56.22 -5.17 -9.34
C LEU A 218 56.04 -5.21 -10.85
N ASP A 219 56.91 -5.97 -11.51
CA ASP A 219 56.89 -6.18 -12.94
C ASP A 219 57.28 -7.63 -13.31
N LEU A 220 56.93 -8.05 -14.53
CA LEU A 220 57.27 -9.33 -15.15
C LEU A 220 56.98 -10.59 -14.31
N ASN A 221 55.72 -10.81 -13.89
CA ASN A 221 55.31 -12.03 -13.15
C ASN A 221 56.01 -12.21 -11.80
N SER A 222 56.15 -11.12 -11.04
CA SER A 222 56.70 -11.14 -9.69
C SER A 222 55.67 -11.58 -8.65
N ASN A 223 56.17 -12.18 -7.58
CA ASN A 223 55.39 -12.57 -6.41
C ASN A 223 55.82 -11.74 -5.19
N LEU A 224 54.87 -11.19 -4.44
CA LEU A 224 55.10 -10.49 -3.17
C LEU A 224 54.27 -11.14 -2.07
N THR A 225 54.92 -11.60 -1.01
CA THR A 225 54.26 -12.18 0.18
C THR A 225 54.71 -11.44 1.43
N LEU A 226 53.78 -10.81 2.15
CA LEU A 226 54.01 -10.20 3.46
C LEU A 226 53.27 -11.01 4.53
N VAL A 227 53.98 -11.40 5.59
CA VAL A 227 53.46 -12.18 6.71
C VAL A 227 53.77 -11.45 8.01
N GLU A 228 52.76 -11.27 8.88
CA GLU A 228 52.91 -10.66 10.21
C GLU A 228 53.67 -9.31 10.20
N SER A 229 53.54 -8.55 9.11
CA SER A 229 54.34 -7.36 8.86
C SER A 229 53.56 -6.07 9.15
N PHE A 230 54.28 -5.03 9.55
CA PHE A 230 53.73 -3.72 9.91
C PHE A 230 54.22 -2.65 8.93
N ILE A 231 53.28 -1.91 8.32
CA ILE A 231 53.57 -0.78 7.42
C ILE A 231 52.96 0.49 8.01
N THR A 232 53.75 1.56 8.13
CA THR A 232 53.27 2.87 8.64
C THR A 232 53.85 4.05 7.85
N ASP A 233 53.15 5.18 7.92
CA ASP A 233 53.61 6.51 7.47
C ASP A 233 54.00 6.59 5.99
N SER A 234 53.26 5.91 5.11
CA SER A 234 53.53 5.85 3.67
C SER A 234 52.47 6.59 2.84
N SER A 235 52.84 7.02 1.63
CA SER A 235 51.93 7.64 0.66
C SER A 235 51.23 6.63 -0.24
N ASN A 236 51.98 5.80 -0.97
CA ASN A 236 51.43 4.72 -1.79
C ASN A 236 52.17 3.40 -1.52
N ILE A 237 51.43 2.28 -1.50
CA ILE A 237 51.96 0.97 -1.12
C ILE A 237 52.40 0.18 -2.34
N LEU A 238 51.55 0.05 -3.35
CA LEU A 238 51.72 -0.99 -4.37
C LEU A 238 51.35 -0.48 -5.76
N THR A 239 52.19 -0.78 -6.75
CA THR A 239 51.83 -0.68 -8.17
C THR A 239 52.33 -1.90 -8.95
N THR A 240 51.56 -2.29 -9.96
CA THR A 240 51.85 -3.42 -10.86
C THR A 240 51.64 -3.00 -12.32
N THR A 241 52.42 -3.58 -13.24
CA THR A 241 52.35 -3.27 -14.69
C THR A 241 51.86 -4.44 -15.55
N VAL A 242 52.01 -5.67 -15.07
CA VAL A 242 51.66 -6.94 -15.73
C VAL A 242 51.15 -7.92 -14.67
N SER A 243 50.90 -9.18 -15.03
CA SER A 243 50.29 -10.18 -14.14
C SER A 243 51.22 -10.54 -12.98
N ASN A 244 50.96 -10.01 -11.79
CA ASN A 244 51.72 -10.31 -10.58
C ASN A 244 50.84 -10.99 -9.53
N ASN A 245 51.44 -11.66 -8.54
CA ASN A 245 50.71 -12.26 -7.42
C ASN A 245 51.16 -11.64 -6.08
N ILE A 246 50.22 -11.07 -5.34
CA ILE A 246 50.48 -10.33 -4.10
C ILE A 246 49.64 -10.93 -2.97
N ILE A 247 50.28 -11.26 -1.85
CA ILE A 247 49.66 -11.88 -0.67
C ILE A 247 50.08 -11.12 0.58
N PHE A 248 49.13 -10.54 1.30
CA PHE A 248 49.31 -9.97 2.65
C PHE A 248 48.59 -10.86 3.66
N GLN A 249 49.28 -11.33 4.69
CA GLN A 249 48.73 -12.22 5.71
C GLN A 249 49.06 -11.71 7.11
N ASN A 250 48.04 -11.56 7.96
CA ASN A 250 48.19 -11.06 9.33
C ASN A 250 48.96 -9.71 9.41
N CYS A 251 48.79 -8.84 8.41
CA CYS A 251 49.52 -7.59 8.32
C CYS A 251 48.76 -6.42 8.97
N SER A 252 49.47 -5.39 9.42
CA SER A 252 48.88 -4.14 9.90
C SER A 252 49.45 -2.95 9.14
N ILE A 253 48.58 -2.18 8.51
CA ILE A 253 48.90 -1.04 7.64
C ILE A 253 48.21 0.20 8.23
N GLN A 254 48.99 1.19 8.64
CA GLN A 254 48.50 2.34 9.39
C GLN A 254 49.01 3.68 8.84
N ASN A 255 48.27 4.77 9.12
CA ASN A 255 48.69 6.16 8.88
C ASN A 255 49.13 6.42 7.43
N LEU A 256 48.30 6.04 6.47
CA LEU A 256 48.58 6.29 5.06
C LEU A 256 47.98 7.60 4.59
N PHE A 257 48.72 8.36 3.79
CA PHE A 257 48.24 9.62 3.23
C PHE A 257 48.68 9.81 1.78
N SER A 258 47.73 9.78 0.84
CA SER A 258 47.98 10.09 -0.58
C SER A 258 47.21 11.30 -1.07
N GLN A 259 47.86 12.20 -1.81
CA GLN A 259 47.24 13.41 -2.37
C GLN A 259 46.92 13.32 -3.86
N ASN A 260 47.69 12.55 -4.62
CA ASN A 260 47.68 12.63 -6.09
C ASN A 260 47.75 11.26 -6.78
N ASN A 261 47.83 10.17 -6.02
CA ASN A 261 47.99 8.83 -6.57
C ASN A 261 47.07 7.80 -5.91
N LYS A 262 46.94 6.65 -6.57
CA LYS A 262 46.29 5.46 -6.02
C LYS A 262 47.23 4.82 -4.99
N ILE A 263 46.70 4.41 -3.83
CA ILE A 263 47.52 3.79 -2.77
C ILE A 263 47.89 2.34 -3.16
N ILE A 264 46.93 1.60 -3.73
CA ILE A 264 47.12 0.28 -4.32
C ILE A 264 46.63 0.34 -5.78
N ASP A 265 47.53 0.10 -6.73
CA ASP A 265 47.27 0.15 -8.18
C ASP A 265 47.59 -1.20 -8.84
N LEU A 266 46.53 -1.93 -9.19
CA LEU A 266 46.62 -3.25 -9.82
C LEU A 266 46.28 -3.19 -11.31
N ASN A 267 47.24 -3.53 -12.16
CA ASN A 267 47.10 -3.59 -13.61
C ASN A 267 47.56 -4.96 -14.15
N GLY A 268 47.21 -5.26 -15.40
CA GLY A 268 47.75 -6.39 -16.16
C GLY A 268 47.36 -7.78 -15.67
N ALA A 269 46.13 -8.00 -15.21
CA ALA A 269 45.62 -9.28 -14.69
C ALA A 269 46.36 -9.76 -13.42
N SER A 270 46.70 -8.83 -12.53
CA SER A 270 47.34 -9.14 -11.24
C SER A 270 46.34 -9.72 -10.23
N SER A 271 46.83 -10.56 -9.32
CA SER A 271 46.08 -11.10 -8.19
C SER A 271 46.58 -10.51 -6.88
N PHE A 272 45.70 -9.90 -6.09
CA PHE A 272 45.97 -9.38 -4.76
C PHE A 272 45.09 -10.09 -3.72
N MET A 273 45.71 -10.64 -2.68
CA MET A 273 45.03 -11.33 -1.59
C MET A 273 45.46 -10.74 -0.25
N ALA A 274 44.51 -10.30 0.57
CA ALA A 274 44.75 -9.88 1.94
C ALA A 274 43.93 -10.75 2.90
N TYR A 275 44.61 -11.39 3.84
CA TYR A 275 44.03 -12.26 4.87
C TYR A 275 44.33 -11.70 6.25
N ASN A 276 43.32 -11.57 7.12
CA ASN A 276 43.47 -11.06 8.49
C ASN A 276 44.25 -9.74 8.57
N THR A 277 44.05 -8.85 7.59
CA THR A 277 44.86 -7.62 7.47
C THR A 277 44.07 -6.41 7.96
N THR A 278 44.71 -5.56 8.77
CA THR A 278 44.12 -4.31 9.26
C THR A 278 44.65 -3.10 8.49
N PHE A 279 43.74 -2.30 7.97
CA PHE A 279 43.98 -1.04 7.28
C PHE A 279 43.41 0.08 8.14
N ASP A 280 44.25 0.92 8.73
CA ASP A 280 43.81 1.93 9.71
C ASP A 280 44.31 3.33 9.40
N SER A 281 43.47 4.35 9.63
CA SER A 281 43.81 5.76 9.42
C SER A 281 44.36 6.06 8.03
N ILE A 282 43.60 5.68 6.99
CA ILE A 282 43.97 5.86 5.58
C ILE A 282 43.27 7.08 5.02
N THR A 283 44.04 8.00 4.45
CA THR A 283 43.51 9.21 3.82
C THR A 283 43.91 9.25 2.34
N SER A 284 42.92 9.33 1.45
CA SER A 284 43.11 9.48 0.01
C SER A 284 42.40 10.75 -0.47
N ASN A 285 43.19 11.74 -0.91
CA ASN A 285 42.67 12.95 -1.52
C ASN A 285 42.77 12.86 -3.05
N GLY A 286 41.70 13.18 -3.78
CA GLY A 286 41.64 13.26 -5.23
C GLY A 286 41.65 11.92 -5.98
N ASN A 287 41.97 10.79 -5.35
CA ASN A 287 42.18 9.48 -6.01
C ASN A 287 41.65 8.30 -5.19
N SER A 288 41.64 7.10 -5.79
CA SER A 288 41.19 5.85 -5.16
C SER A 288 42.24 5.26 -4.20
N PHE A 289 41.81 4.78 -3.04
CA PHE A 289 42.64 3.94 -2.17
C PHE A 289 43.02 2.64 -2.88
N PHE A 290 42.04 2.02 -3.53
CA PHE A 290 42.21 0.76 -4.23
C PHE A 290 41.77 0.91 -5.68
N TYR A 291 42.65 0.62 -6.63
CA TYR A 291 42.35 0.60 -8.05
C TYR A 291 42.75 -0.75 -8.64
N ALA A 292 41.85 -1.40 -9.35
CA ALA A 292 42.15 -2.64 -10.08
C ALA A 292 41.53 -2.61 -11.49
N CYS A 293 42.34 -2.89 -12.51
CA CYS A 293 41.90 -3.02 -13.89
C CYS A 293 42.45 -4.27 -14.61
N ASP A 294 42.07 -4.46 -15.88
CA ASP A 294 42.61 -5.46 -16.80
C ASP A 294 42.51 -6.92 -16.29
N ASN A 295 41.32 -7.38 -15.91
CA ASN A 295 41.07 -8.72 -15.35
C ASN A 295 41.85 -9.03 -14.06
N SER A 296 42.19 -8.01 -13.28
CA SER A 296 42.81 -8.20 -11.98
C SER A 296 41.82 -8.83 -10.97
N LYS A 297 42.36 -9.56 -9.99
CA LYS A 297 41.57 -10.23 -8.94
C LYS A 297 41.98 -9.71 -7.58
N VAL A 298 41.00 -9.31 -6.77
CA VAL A 298 41.19 -8.77 -5.43
C VAL A 298 40.43 -9.63 -4.43
N TYR A 299 41.12 -10.14 -3.40
CA TYR A 299 40.52 -10.93 -2.32
C TYR A 299 40.83 -10.23 -0.98
N LEU A 300 39.79 -9.84 -0.24
CA LEU A 300 39.88 -9.29 1.11
C LEU A 300 39.12 -10.22 2.05
N ASP A 301 39.83 -11.03 2.84
CA ASP A 301 39.22 -11.98 3.77
C ASP A 301 39.61 -11.67 5.22
N ASN A 302 38.60 -11.53 6.06
CA ASN A 302 38.71 -11.12 7.46
C ASN A 302 39.53 -9.84 7.65
N CYS A 303 39.32 -8.86 6.76
CA CYS A 303 40.00 -7.58 6.81
C CYS A 303 39.22 -6.56 7.65
N ARG A 304 39.96 -5.69 8.35
CA ARG A 304 39.39 -4.52 9.05
C ARG A 304 39.88 -3.25 8.39
N LEU A 305 38.96 -2.44 7.86
CA LEU A 305 39.27 -1.14 7.26
C LEU A 305 38.65 -0.05 8.14
N SER A 306 39.48 0.77 8.78
CA SER A 306 39.04 1.75 9.77
C SER A 306 39.63 3.15 9.58
N PHE A 307 38.83 4.16 9.97
CA PHE A 307 39.21 5.58 9.88
C PHE A 307 39.68 5.97 8.47
N LEU A 308 38.92 5.54 7.47
CA LEU A 308 39.20 5.84 6.07
C LEU A 308 38.62 7.20 5.72
N SER A 309 39.41 8.12 5.19
CA SER A 309 38.92 9.41 4.68
C SER A 309 39.25 9.57 3.20
N GLY A 310 38.21 9.68 2.37
CA GLY A 310 38.29 9.96 0.94
C GLY A 310 37.73 11.33 0.64
N SER A 311 38.56 12.29 0.24
CA SER A 311 38.07 13.58 -0.29
C SER A 311 38.39 13.67 -1.78
N GLY A 312 37.46 14.17 -2.60
CA GLY A 312 37.62 14.26 -4.05
C GLY A 312 36.53 13.52 -4.84
N SER A 313 36.67 13.55 -6.17
CA SER A 313 35.67 13.03 -7.11
C SER A 313 35.79 11.53 -7.38
N ALA A 314 36.96 10.93 -7.14
CA ALA A 314 37.22 9.52 -7.44
C ALA A 314 36.58 8.58 -6.38
N PRO A 315 36.10 7.39 -6.78
CA PRO A 315 35.65 6.36 -5.84
C PRO A 315 36.79 5.86 -4.94
N PHE A 316 36.50 5.55 -3.68
CA PHE A 316 37.52 5.08 -2.74
C PHE A 316 38.09 3.70 -3.14
N ILE A 317 37.23 2.76 -3.54
CA ILE A 317 37.60 1.51 -4.21
C ILE A 317 37.04 1.56 -5.63
N TYR A 318 37.89 1.39 -6.64
CA TYR A 318 37.53 1.39 -8.05
C TYR A 318 37.99 0.12 -8.74
N ILE A 319 37.05 -0.66 -9.27
CA ILE A 319 37.28 -1.94 -9.96
C ILE A 319 36.73 -1.83 -11.37
N GLU A 320 37.58 -2.04 -12.37
CA GLU A 320 37.22 -1.96 -13.79
C GLU A 320 37.62 -3.22 -14.53
N SER A 321 36.69 -3.83 -15.28
CA SER A 321 36.94 -5.09 -15.99
C SER A 321 37.67 -6.14 -15.15
N SER A 322 37.31 -6.28 -13.86
CA SER A 322 38.08 -7.02 -12.85
C SER A 322 37.15 -7.73 -11.84
N TRP A 323 37.72 -8.44 -10.88
CA TRP A 323 36.96 -9.18 -9.87
C TRP A 323 37.37 -8.80 -8.44
N LEU A 324 36.38 -8.53 -7.59
CA LEU A 324 36.54 -8.16 -6.18
C LEU A 324 35.77 -9.12 -5.29
N ASN A 325 36.47 -9.81 -4.38
CA ASN A 325 35.87 -10.66 -3.36
C ASN A 325 36.18 -10.10 -1.97
N ILE A 326 35.13 -9.85 -1.17
CA ILE A 326 35.23 -9.37 0.20
C ILE A 326 34.49 -10.35 1.13
N SER A 327 35.20 -11.02 2.02
CA SER A 327 34.61 -11.97 2.96
C SER A 327 34.95 -11.61 4.40
N ASN A 328 33.98 -11.79 5.31
CA ASN A 328 34.13 -11.63 6.76
C ASN A 328 34.79 -10.31 7.20
N SER A 329 34.58 -9.24 6.43
CA SER A 329 35.34 -7.99 6.58
C SER A 329 34.49 -6.87 7.21
N LEU A 330 35.15 -5.99 7.94
CA LEU A 330 34.54 -4.85 8.63
C LEU A 330 35.08 -3.54 8.06
N ILE A 331 34.18 -2.66 7.62
CA ILE A 331 34.51 -1.27 7.27
C ILE A 331 33.87 -0.33 8.28
N GLN A 332 34.68 0.43 9.02
CA GLN A 332 34.19 1.28 10.11
C GLN A 332 34.73 2.72 10.04
N SER A 333 33.92 3.69 10.49
CA SER A 333 34.33 5.09 10.66
C SER A 333 34.91 5.71 9.38
N SER A 334 34.30 5.43 8.22
CA SER A 334 34.77 5.98 6.94
C SER A 334 34.02 7.24 6.54
N SER A 335 34.74 8.22 5.99
CA SER A 335 34.16 9.40 5.35
C SER A 335 34.56 9.43 3.89
N PHE A 336 33.59 9.60 3.00
CA PHE A 336 33.83 9.74 1.57
C PHE A 336 32.91 10.84 1.03
N GLN A 337 33.40 11.60 0.05
CA GLN A 337 32.60 12.68 -0.56
C GLN A 337 31.59 12.15 -1.57
N ASN A 338 32.02 11.31 -2.52
CA ASN A 338 31.18 10.90 -3.66
C ASN A 338 30.82 9.42 -3.66
N THR A 339 31.79 8.52 -3.72
CA THR A 339 31.53 7.08 -3.87
C THR A 339 32.52 6.24 -3.08
N MET A 340 32.03 5.25 -2.32
CA MET A 340 32.91 4.36 -1.57
C MET A 340 33.43 3.20 -2.44
N ILE A 341 32.55 2.48 -3.13
CA ILE A 341 32.92 1.38 -4.02
C ILE A 341 32.29 1.62 -5.39
N SER A 342 33.10 1.56 -6.45
CA SER A 342 32.64 1.62 -7.83
C SER A 342 33.14 0.40 -8.59
N ILE A 343 32.21 -0.31 -9.23
CA ILE A 343 32.51 -1.45 -10.10
C ILE A 343 31.99 -1.18 -11.51
N THR A 344 32.84 -1.35 -12.52
CA THR A 344 32.50 -1.11 -13.93
C THR A 344 32.88 -2.33 -14.76
N SER A 345 31.93 -2.91 -15.49
CA SER A 345 32.11 -4.17 -16.25
C SER A 345 32.81 -5.27 -15.44
N SER A 346 32.51 -5.36 -14.15
CA SER A 346 33.27 -6.14 -13.16
C SER A 346 32.37 -7.05 -12.35
N THR A 347 32.94 -8.02 -11.64
CA THR A 347 32.18 -8.86 -10.71
C THR A 347 32.64 -8.59 -9.28
N MET A 348 31.69 -8.32 -8.38
CA MET A 348 31.91 -8.12 -6.96
C MET A 348 31.11 -9.15 -6.17
N GLU A 349 31.79 -9.90 -5.32
CA GLU A 349 31.21 -10.83 -4.36
C GLU A 349 31.56 -10.37 -2.95
N ALA A 350 30.56 -10.08 -2.12
CA ALA A 350 30.78 -9.83 -0.71
C ALA A 350 29.94 -10.77 0.16
N SER A 351 30.57 -11.38 1.15
CA SER A 351 29.92 -12.23 2.14
C SER A 351 30.29 -11.78 3.55
N SER A 352 29.31 -11.68 4.44
CA SER A 352 29.54 -11.22 5.82
C SER A 352 30.24 -9.85 5.90
N LEU A 353 29.98 -8.95 4.95
CA LEU A 353 30.51 -7.59 4.95
C LEU A 353 29.71 -6.73 5.92
N THR A 354 30.39 -6.13 6.89
CA THR A 354 29.78 -5.21 7.86
C THR A 354 30.29 -3.80 7.64
N ILE A 355 29.40 -2.82 7.45
CA ILE A 355 29.76 -1.40 7.30
C ILE A 355 29.13 -0.56 8.43
N LEU A 356 29.95 0.09 9.27
CA LEU A 356 29.52 0.80 10.48
C LEU A 356 29.98 2.27 10.55
N ASN A 357 29.11 3.15 11.06
CA ASN A 357 29.43 4.52 11.53
C ASN A 357 30.19 5.37 10.50
N SER A 358 29.85 5.22 9.23
CA SER A 358 30.41 6.03 8.16
C SER A 358 29.54 7.28 7.96
N ASN A 359 30.18 8.44 7.82
CA ASN A 359 29.50 9.72 7.62
C ASN A 359 29.74 10.18 6.18
N SER A 360 28.68 10.29 5.37
CA SER A 360 28.72 11.02 4.11
C SER A 360 27.42 11.81 3.96
N ASN A 361 27.46 13.13 3.88
CA ASN A 361 26.19 13.87 3.75
C ASN A 361 25.58 13.75 2.35
N GLU A 362 26.36 13.38 1.32
CA GLU A 362 25.95 13.41 -0.10
C GLU A 362 26.52 12.24 -0.94
N GLY A 363 27.16 11.24 -0.33
CA GLY A 363 27.83 10.17 -1.06
C GLY A 363 26.96 8.94 -1.36
N VAL A 364 27.39 8.14 -2.34
CA VAL A 364 26.85 6.81 -2.67
C VAL A 364 27.77 5.71 -2.16
N VAL A 365 27.25 4.67 -1.50
CA VAL A 365 28.12 3.61 -0.96
C VAL A 365 28.65 2.71 -2.08
N ILE A 366 27.79 2.17 -2.94
CA ILE A 366 28.16 1.28 -4.04
C ILE A 366 27.57 1.80 -5.36
N VAL A 367 28.40 1.89 -6.39
CA VAL A 367 28.00 2.18 -7.77
C VAL A 367 28.43 1.00 -8.65
N ALA A 368 27.46 0.37 -9.32
CA ALA A 368 27.69 -0.67 -10.31
C ALA A 368 27.28 -0.19 -11.71
N ARG A 369 28.17 -0.30 -12.70
CA ARG A 369 27.92 0.15 -14.08
C ARG A 369 28.39 -0.86 -15.13
N GLY A 370 27.77 -0.79 -16.31
CA GLY A 370 28.06 -1.72 -17.40
C GLY A 370 27.63 -3.14 -17.03
N PRO A 371 28.00 -4.18 -17.81
CA PRO A 371 27.63 -5.57 -17.57
C PRO A 371 28.34 -6.17 -16.33
N SER A 372 28.11 -5.57 -15.16
CA SER A 372 28.68 -5.95 -13.87
C SER A 372 27.76 -6.91 -13.13
N ASN A 373 28.34 -7.79 -12.32
CA ASN A 373 27.61 -8.66 -11.40
C ASN A 373 27.96 -8.30 -9.96
N LEU A 374 26.96 -8.05 -9.12
CA LEU A 374 27.12 -7.74 -7.70
C LEU A 374 26.38 -8.79 -6.87
N TYR A 375 27.10 -9.52 -6.03
CA TYR A 375 26.56 -10.48 -5.09
C TYR A 375 26.90 -10.06 -3.66
N LEU A 376 25.91 -9.77 -2.82
CA LEU A 376 26.10 -9.44 -1.40
C LEU A 376 25.28 -10.40 -0.53
N ALA A 377 25.95 -11.21 0.29
CA ALA A 377 25.31 -12.19 1.17
C ALA A 377 25.65 -11.94 2.65
N ASN A 378 24.71 -12.20 3.56
CA ASN A 378 24.88 -12.14 5.02
C ASN A 378 25.51 -10.83 5.50
N SER A 379 25.25 -9.73 4.80
CA SER A 379 25.95 -8.46 4.97
C SER A 379 25.07 -7.46 5.73
N SER A 380 25.70 -6.58 6.49
CA SER A 380 24.99 -5.58 7.30
C SER A 380 25.55 -4.19 7.13
N VAL A 381 24.65 -3.21 7.08
CA VAL A 381 24.96 -1.81 6.83
C VAL A 381 24.26 -0.91 7.85
N SER A 382 25.06 -0.15 8.60
CA SER A 382 24.61 0.83 9.59
C SER A 382 25.43 2.13 9.50
N PHE A 383 24.85 3.18 8.92
CA PHE A 383 25.44 4.51 8.74
C PHE A 383 24.66 5.58 9.50
N THR A 384 25.27 6.74 9.68
CA THR A 384 24.61 7.95 10.19
C THR A 384 23.94 8.75 9.07
N SER A 385 24.56 8.87 7.90
CA SER A 385 23.99 9.53 6.70
C SER A 385 24.74 9.15 5.42
N PHE A 386 24.01 9.04 4.31
CA PHE A 386 24.45 8.96 2.91
C PHE A 386 23.26 9.27 1.98
N GLU A 387 23.51 9.50 0.69
CA GLU A 387 22.43 9.75 -0.27
C GLU A 387 21.76 8.44 -0.70
N THR A 388 22.53 7.50 -1.27
CA THR A 388 22.05 6.20 -1.75
C THR A 388 23.03 5.09 -1.39
N PHE A 389 22.54 3.93 -0.95
CA PHE A 389 23.43 2.80 -0.67
C PHE A 389 23.92 2.14 -1.95
N LEU A 390 23.03 1.80 -2.88
CA LEU A 390 23.40 1.15 -4.14
C LEU A 390 22.78 1.84 -5.36
N ILE A 391 23.61 2.23 -6.32
CA ILE A 391 23.18 2.64 -7.67
C ILE A 391 23.67 1.59 -8.67
N ALA A 392 22.78 1.11 -9.53
CA ALA A 392 23.11 0.12 -10.55
C ALA A 392 22.55 0.48 -11.93
N ASP A 393 23.39 0.32 -12.95
CA ASP A 393 23.08 0.65 -14.34
C ASP A 393 23.64 -0.43 -15.28
N ASN A 394 22.74 -1.13 -16.00
CA ASN A 394 23.03 -2.27 -16.86
C ASN A 394 23.71 -3.47 -16.16
N CYS A 395 23.34 -3.75 -14.91
CA CYS A 395 24.00 -4.73 -14.04
C CYS A 395 23.08 -5.87 -13.57
N ASN A 396 23.67 -6.99 -13.12
CA ASN A 396 22.97 -8.00 -12.32
C ASN A 396 23.34 -7.85 -10.85
N ILE A 397 22.33 -7.81 -9.97
CA ILE A 397 22.49 -7.62 -8.53
C ILE A 397 21.77 -8.75 -7.82
N TYR A 398 22.46 -9.38 -6.87
CA TYR A 398 21.91 -10.40 -6.00
C TYR A 398 22.23 -10.05 -4.55
N LEU A 399 21.19 -9.89 -3.72
CA LEU A 399 21.30 -9.68 -2.29
C LEU A 399 20.70 -10.87 -1.54
N GLU A 400 21.37 -11.36 -0.51
CA GLU A 400 20.92 -12.47 0.33
C GLU A 400 21.12 -12.16 1.81
N GLU A 401 20.08 -12.35 2.62
CA GLU A 401 20.08 -12.12 4.07
C GLU A 401 20.76 -10.79 4.48
N PHE A 402 20.30 -9.69 3.87
CA PHE A 402 20.89 -8.36 4.05
C PHE A 402 20.18 -7.56 5.14
N ILE A 403 20.95 -6.97 6.07
CA ILE A 403 20.42 -6.12 7.14
C ILE A 403 20.81 -4.67 6.88
N PHE A 404 19.82 -3.80 6.80
CA PHE A 404 20.00 -2.36 6.63
C PHE A 404 19.40 -1.61 7.81
N SER A 405 20.25 -1.05 8.67
CA SER A 405 19.82 -0.45 9.94
C SER A 405 20.29 1.00 10.14
N LYS A 406 19.51 1.80 10.88
CA LYS A 406 19.87 3.17 11.35
C LYS A 406 20.21 4.22 10.28
N ASN A 407 19.81 4.04 9.02
CA ASN A 407 20.19 4.92 7.91
C ASN A 407 19.17 6.03 7.60
N PHE A 408 19.65 7.18 7.11
CA PHE A 408 18.83 8.31 6.63
C PHE A 408 18.77 8.45 5.09
N GLY A 409 19.40 7.56 4.33
CA GLY A 409 19.49 7.61 2.85
C GLY A 409 18.57 6.64 2.10
N LYS A 410 18.58 6.70 0.77
CA LYS A 410 17.88 5.76 -0.13
C LYS A 410 18.58 4.40 -0.11
N PHE A 411 17.84 3.30 -0.19
CA PHE A 411 18.46 1.97 -0.23
C PHE A 411 19.05 1.67 -1.61
N ILE A 412 18.23 1.76 -2.66
CA ILE A 412 18.67 1.35 -4.00
C ILE A 412 18.04 2.15 -5.12
N GLN A 413 18.81 2.38 -6.18
CA GLN A 413 18.35 2.86 -7.48
C GLN A 413 18.89 1.96 -8.59
N VAL A 414 17.99 1.39 -9.40
CA VAL A 414 18.32 0.42 -10.46
C VAL A 414 17.82 0.94 -11.80
N PHE A 415 18.67 0.94 -12.81
CA PHE A 415 18.42 1.54 -14.13
C PHE A 415 18.76 0.58 -15.29
N ASN A 416 18.22 0.86 -16.48
CA ASN A 416 18.68 0.38 -17.80
C ASN A 416 18.93 -1.13 -17.89
N ASN A 417 17.88 -1.94 -18.07
CA ASN A 417 17.89 -3.39 -18.22
C ASN A 417 18.60 -4.17 -17.09
N SER A 418 18.86 -3.53 -15.94
CA SER A 418 19.44 -4.22 -14.80
C SER A 418 18.47 -5.25 -14.21
N GLN A 419 19.01 -6.32 -13.64
CA GLN A 419 18.27 -7.32 -12.90
C GLN A 419 18.63 -7.26 -11.41
N PHE A 420 17.65 -7.08 -10.55
CA PHE A 420 17.81 -7.05 -9.09
C PHE A 420 17.09 -8.24 -8.45
N VAL A 421 17.82 -9.09 -7.74
CA VAL A 421 17.25 -10.19 -6.97
C VAL A 421 17.62 -10.01 -5.51
N CYS A 422 16.64 -10.08 -4.63
CA CYS A 422 16.82 -9.93 -3.19
C CYS A 422 16.12 -11.05 -2.44
N ASN A 423 16.92 -11.94 -1.86
CA ASN A 423 16.49 -13.07 -1.04
C ASN A 423 16.74 -12.74 0.44
N GLY A 424 15.83 -11.97 1.02
CA GLY A 424 15.92 -11.58 2.43
C GLY A 424 16.53 -10.20 2.63
N LEU A 425 15.67 -9.22 2.92
CA LEU A 425 16.03 -7.87 3.33
C LEU A 425 15.30 -7.49 4.61
N GLN A 426 16.05 -7.09 5.63
CA GLN A 426 15.54 -6.55 6.87
C GLN A 426 15.92 -5.07 6.97
N LEU A 427 14.91 -4.19 7.00
CA LEU A 427 15.08 -2.76 7.22
C LEU A 427 14.74 -2.39 8.67
N GLU A 428 15.73 -1.92 9.44
CA GLU A 428 15.57 -1.48 10.84
C GLU A 428 15.90 0.01 11.00
N THR A 429 14.91 0.90 10.90
CA THR A 429 15.19 2.35 10.98
C THR A 429 14.41 3.05 12.08
N ASN A 430 15.14 3.71 12.98
CA ASN A 430 14.58 4.44 14.12
C ASN A 430 14.15 5.89 13.77
N SER A 431 14.54 6.42 12.61
CA SER A 431 14.16 7.77 12.18
C SER A 431 14.51 7.99 10.70
N MET A 432 13.57 7.76 9.79
CA MET A 432 13.75 8.12 8.37
C MET A 432 13.34 9.59 8.20
N ILE A 433 14.30 10.46 7.87
CA ILE A 433 14.03 11.77 7.26
C ILE A 433 14.75 11.79 5.91
N SER A 434 14.38 10.86 5.01
CA SER A 434 14.82 10.96 3.61
C SER A 434 13.72 11.69 2.84
N ASN A 435 14.02 12.90 2.34
CA ASN A 435 13.20 13.49 1.29
C ASN A 435 13.32 12.59 0.03
N GLY A 436 12.28 11.82 -0.31
CA GLY A 436 12.26 10.97 -1.51
C GLY A 436 11.80 9.52 -1.28
N HIS A 437 12.43 8.59 -2.02
CA HIS A 437 12.07 7.16 -2.09
C HIS A 437 13.17 6.23 -1.53
N ILE A 438 12.79 5.09 -0.94
CA ILE A 438 13.76 4.05 -0.51
C ILE A 438 14.25 3.23 -1.71
N PHE A 439 13.33 2.83 -2.57
CA PHE A 439 13.58 2.00 -3.76
C PHE A 439 13.21 2.76 -5.04
N TYR A 440 14.08 2.68 -6.04
CA TYR A 440 13.80 3.17 -7.39
C TYR A 440 14.19 2.15 -8.45
N PHE A 441 13.28 1.90 -9.39
CA PHE A 441 13.47 1.02 -10.53
C PHE A 441 13.08 1.74 -11.82
N GLY A 442 14.02 1.90 -12.76
CA GLY A 442 13.81 2.52 -14.06
C GLY A 442 14.25 1.60 -15.18
N GLU A 443 13.33 1.22 -16.08
CA GLU A 443 13.62 0.32 -17.21
C GLU A 443 14.34 -0.96 -16.78
N SER A 444 13.93 -1.58 -15.67
CA SER A 444 14.67 -2.68 -15.02
C SER A 444 13.76 -3.84 -14.60
N SER A 445 14.36 -4.91 -14.08
CA SER A 445 13.62 -6.03 -13.49
C SER A 445 14.05 -6.27 -12.05
N ALA A 446 13.09 -6.60 -11.18
CA ALA A 446 13.36 -6.85 -9.77
C ALA A 446 12.54 -8.03 -9.22
N THR A 447 13.15 -8.84 -8.36
CA THR A 447 12.49 -9.93 -7.62
C THR A 447 12.92 -9.86 -6.15
N ILE A 448 11.97 -9.66 -5.25
CA ILE A 448 12.20 -9.50 -3.81
C ILE A 448 11.39 -10.60 -3.10
N LEU A 449 12.07 -11.60 -2.54
CA LEU A 449 11.45 -12.83 -2.02
C LEU A 449 11.08 -12.80 -0.54
N PHE A 450 11.78 -11.99 0.24
CA PHE A 450 11.45 -11.76 1.64
C PHE A 450 11.88 -10.35 2.00
N PHE A 451 10.92 -9.55 2.47
CA PHE A 451 11.14 -8.20 2.90
C PHE A 451 10.41 -7.97 4.20
N SER A 452 11.12 -7.53 5.23
CA SER A 452 10.53 -7.12 6.49
C SER A 452 11.04 -5.74 6.89
N THR A 453 10.12 -4.91 7.34
CA THR A 453 10.46 -3.59 7.87
C THR A 453 9.58 -3.24 9.05
N SER A 454 10.20 -2.65 10.06
CA SER A 454 9.52 -1.98 11.17
C SER A 454 9.89 -0.50 11.12
N LEU A 455 9.09 0.29 10.42
CA LEU A 455 9.27 1.75 10.34
C LEU A 455 8.47 2.41 11.46
N GLU A 456 9.15 3.15 12.34
CA GLU A 456 8.46 4.05 13.27
C GLU A 456 7.95 5.32 12.55
N ILE A 457 8.69 5.78 11.54
CA ILE A 457 8.36 6.95 10.70
C ILE A 457 8.55 6.54 9.23
N ILE A 458 7.51 6.73 8.42
CA ILE A 458 7.49 6.30 7.02
C ILE A 458 7.96 7.47 6.13
N PRO A 459 8.90 7.24 5.20
CA PRO A 459 9.30 8.25 4.22
C PRO A 459 8.15 8.56 3.26
N ASP A 460 8.26 9.67 2.53
CA ASP A 460 7.24 10.19 1.62
C ASP A 460 6.77 9.15 0.61
N THR A 461 7.71 8.39 0.05
CA THR A 461 7.47 7.28 -0.86
C THR A 461 8.42 6.14 -0.46
N ILE A 462 7.94 4.91 -0.43
CA ILE A 462 8.79 3.73 -0.24
C ILE A 462 9.41 3.32 -1.57
N MET A 463 8.60 3.31 -2.64
CA MET A 463 9.03 2.79 -3.93
C MET A 463 8.50 3.56 -5.11
N VAL A 464 9.37 3.79 -6.09
CA VAL A 464 9.02 4.30 -7.42
C VAL A 464 9.50 3.32 -8.48
N SER A 465 8.62 2.98 -9.43
CA SER A 465 8.94 2.13 -10.58
C SER A 465 8.50 2.80 -11.88
N ASN A 466 9.39 2.89 -12.86
CA ASN A 466 9.12 3.40 -14.19
C ASN A 466 9.52 2.36 -15.23
N ASN A 467 8.61 1.97 -16.13
CA ASN A 467 8.87 1.01 -17.23
C ASN A 467 9.56 -0.29 -16.78
N SER A 468 9.25 -0.80 -15.58
CA SER A 468 9.99 -1.92 -14.97
C SER A 468 9.07 -3.12 -14.66
N ASN A 469 9.67 -4.30 -14.49
CA ASN A 469 8.97 -5.52 -14.10
C ASN A 469 9.42 -5.94 -12.69
N ILE A 470 8.53 -5.87 -11.71
CA ILE A 470 8.87 -6.10 -10.29
C ILE A 470 7.99 -7.21 -9.72
N GLN A 471 8.60 -8.17 -9.05
CA GLN A 471 7.92 -9.25 -8.32
C GLN A 471 8.31 -9.22 -6.85
N PHE A 472 7.30 -9.28 -5.98
CA PHE A 472 7.41 -9.43 -4.54
C PHE A 472 6.81 -10.77 -4.14
N GLU A 473 7.55 -11.56 -3.38
CA GLU A 473 7.02 -12.70 -2.64
C GLU A 473 7.24 -12.41 -1.14
N GLU A 474 6.27 -12.78 -0.30
CA GLU A 474 6.33 -12.63 1.17
C GLU A 474 6.75 -11.22 1.65
N PHE A 475 6.30 -10.17 0.95
CA PHE A 475 6.59 -8.79 1.34
C PHE A 475 5.75 -8.39 2.55
N GLY A 476 6.40 -8.12 3.68
CA GLY A 476 5.77 -7.72 4.94
C GLY A 476 6.07 -6.28 5.31
N LEU A 477 5.02 -5.45 5.35
CA LEU A 477 5.12 -4.04 5.75
C LEU A 477 4.24 -3.74 6.98
N LEU A 478 4.88 -3.38 8.10
CA LEU A 478 4.22 -2.95 9.33
C LEU A 478 4.35 -1.43 9.49
N LEU A 479 3.21 -0.73 9.51
CA LEU A 479 3.13 0.73 9.61
C LEU A 479 2.54 1.12 10.98
N ASN A 480 3.38 1.59 11.91
CA ASN A 480 2.98 1.74 13.31
C ASN A 480 2.44 3.13 13.70
N THR A 481 2.74 4.21 12.96
CA THR A 481 2.14 5.55 13.13
C THR A 481 2.52 6.44 11.93
N PHE A 482 1.56 7.14 11.32
CA PHE A 482 1.85 8.19 10.33
C PHE A 482 1.74 9.55 11.03
N VAL A 483 2.80 10.36 10.98
CA VAL A 483 2.77 11.75 11.44
C VAL A 483 2.29 12.60 10.27
N GLU A 484 1.26 13.43 10.50
CA GLU A 484 0.73 14.40 9.55
C GLU A 484 1.85 15.18 8.86
N SER A 485 2.14 14.83 7.59
CA SER A 485 3.01 15.65 6.76
C SER A 485 2.26 16.17 5.53
N VAL A 486 2.53 17.44 5.26
CA VAL A 486 1.92 18.32 4.26
C VAL A 486 2.06 17.71 2.86
N GLN A 487 0.93 17.49 2.16
CA GLN A 487 0.80 17.17 0.72
C GLN A 487 1.99 16.42 0.09
N LYS A 488 2.06 15.10 0.28
CA LYS A 488 3.12 14.25 -0.29
C LYS A 488 2.58 13.13 -1.18
N PRO A 489 3.40 12.59 -2.11
CA PRO A 489 3.02 11.54 -3.08
C PRO A 489 2.56 10.22 -2.44
N SER A 490 2.21 9.25 -3.28
CA SER A 490 1.73 7.93 -2.82
C SER A 490 2.89 7.09 -2.24
N ILE A 491 2.59 6.14 -1.34
CA ILE A 491 3.61 5.28 -0.71
C ILE A 491 4.33 4.42 -1.75
N PHE A 492 3.58 3.90 -2.72
CA PHE A 492 4.06 3.16 -3.88
C PHE A 492 3.59 3.85 -5.15
N GLU A 493 4.52 4.16 -6.04
CA GLU A 493 4.22 4.77 -7.33
C GLU A 493 4.77 3.92 -8.48
N PHE A 494 3.89 3.50 -9.38
CA PHE A 494 4.21 2.62 -10.49
C PHE A 494 3.74 3.24 -11.81
N ASN A 495 4.68 3.66 -12.65
CA ASN A 495 4.42 4.23 -13.96
C ASN A 495 4.80 3.22 -15.05
N ASN A 496 3.87 2.84 -15.92
CA ASN A 496 4.07 1.91 -17.04
C ASN A 496 4.82 0.62 -16.65
N SER A 497 4.60 0.12 -15.44
CA SER A 497 5.35 -1.00 -14.87
C SER A 497 4.45 -2.23 -14.70
N THR A 498 5.04 -3.43 -14.70
CA THR A 498 4.35 -4.68 -14.36
C THR A 498 4.77 -5.10 -12.96
N ILE A 499 3.84 -5.11 -12.02
CA ILE A 499 4.10 -5.38 -10.60
C ILE A 499 3.34 -6.61 -10.15
N ILE A 500 3.99 -7.53 -9.44
CA ILE A 500 3.36 -8.73 -8.90
C ILE A 500 3.67 -8.78 -7.40
N PHE A 501 2.64 -8.92 -6.56
CA PHE A 501 2.77 -9.24 -5.14
C PHE A 501 2.16 -10.62 -4.89
N LYS A 502 2.91 -11.50 -4.22
CA LYS A 502 2.48 -12.85 -3.83
C LYS A 502 2.67 -13.08 -2.34
N ASN A 503 1.65 -13.61 -1.67
CA ASN A 503 1.72 -13.97 -0.25
C ASN A 503 2.20 -12.81 0.66
N SER A 504 1.93 -11.57 0.24
CA SER A 504 2.42 -10.35 0.91
C SER A 504 1.38 -9.78 1.87
N PHE A 505 1.82 -9.03 2.87
CA PHE A 505 0.91 -8.32 3.77
C PHE A 505 1.34 -6.86 3.99
N LEU A 506 0.34 -5.99 4.08
CA LEU A 506 0.51 -4.62 4.54
C LEU A 506 -0.44 -4.41 5.71
N ARG A 507 0.13 -4.10 6.88
CA ARG A 507 -0.63 -3.87 8.10
C ARG A 507 -0.30 -2.51 8.70
N GLY A 508 -1.31 -1.68 8.83
CA GLY A 508 -1.21 -0.35 9.44
C GLY A 508 -2.12 -0.19 10.65
N ASN A 509 -1.61 0.48 11.68
CA ASN A 509 -2.38 0.92 12.83
C ASN A 509 -2.43 2.45 12.87
N GLY A 510 -3.59 3.05 12.58
CA GLY A 510 -3.81 4.49 12.76
C GLY A 510 -3.09 5.39 11.75
N ILE A 511 -2.99 4.97 10.48
CA ILE A 511 -2.49 5.84 9.41
C ILE A 511 -3.54 6.91 9.10
N GLU A 512 -3.19 8.17 9.36
CA GLU A 512 -3.89 9.35 8.86
C GLU A 512 -3.08 9.94 7.70
N ALA A 513 -3.43 9.58 6.47
CA ALA A 513 -2.75 10.09 5.29
C ALA A 513 -3.71 10.79 4.33
N ASN A 514 -3.20 11.85 3.69
CA ASN A 514 -3.89 12.60 2.64
C ASN A 514 -3.55 12.09 1.22
N SER A 515 -2.74 11.03 1.09
CA SER A 515 -2.28 10.45 -0.18
C SER A 515 -2.72 8.98 -0.34
N ASN A 516 -2.44 8.39 -1.51
CA ASN A 516 -2.79 6.99 -1.79
C ASN A 516 -1.70 6.04 -1.28
N VAL A 517 -2.06 4.80 -0.97
CA VAL A 517 -1.05 3.76 -0.69
C VAL A 517 -0.37 3.34 -1.99
N PHE A 518 -1.15 2.92 -2.99
CA PHE A 518 -0.67 2.56 -4.32
C PHE A 518 -1.22 3.53 -5.38
N ASN A 519 -0.34 4.03 -6.24
CA ASN A 519 -0.69 4.79 -7.44
C ASN A 519 -0.09 4.12 -8.67
N ILE A 520 -0.94 3.66 -9.57
CA ILE A 520 -0.57 2.94 -10.79
C ILE A 520 -1.00 3.78 -11.99
N ASN A 521 -0.04 4.12 -12.82
CA ASN A 521 -0.20 5.02 -13.94
C ASN A 521 0.33 4.35 -15.21
N GLY A 522 -0.56 3.65 -15.90
CA GLY A 522 -0.21 2.72 -16.96
C GLY A 522 0.52 1.47 -16.44
N GLY A 523 0.45 0.38 -17.22
CA GLY A 523 1.03 -0.90 -16.86
C GLY A 523 0.04 -1.84 -16.17
N SER A 524 0.54 -2.78 -15.37
CA SER A 524 -0.29 -3.79 -14.70
C SER A 524 0.19 -4.13 -13.29
N ILE A 525 -0.74 -4.45 -12.41
CA ILE A 525 -0.46 -4.95 -11.07
C ILE A 525 -1.28 -6.21 -10.78
N LEU A 526 -0.64 -7.21 -10.17
CA LEU A 526 -1.28 -8.43 -9.67
C LEU A 526 -1.01 -8.56 -8.17
N PHE A 527 -2.06 -8.76 -7.39
CA PHE A 527 -1.97 -9.20 -6.00
C PHE A 527 -2.54 -10.61 -5.91
N ASP A 528 -1.73 -11.58 -5.51
CA ASP A 528 -2.11 -12.99 -5.32
C ASP A 528 -1.80 -13.45 -3.89
N GLY A 529 -2.79 -13.94 -3.16
CA GLY A 529 -2.63 -14.40 -1.78
C GLY A 529 -2.24 -13.27 -0.81
N CYS A 530 -2.56 -12.02 -1.13
CA CYS A 530 -2.13 -10.86 -0.35
C CYS A 530 -3.15 -10.49 0.74
N SER A 531 -2.69 -9.86 1.82
CA SER A 531 -3.59 -9.40 2.89
C SER A 531 -3.33 -7.96 3.32
N PHE A 532 -4.40 -7.16 3.35
CA PHE A 532 -4.36 -5.72 3.58
C PHE A 532 -5.26 -5.37 4.77
N PHE A 533 -4.64 -5.13 5.92
CA PHE A 533 -5.32 -4.87 7.19
C PHE A 533 -4.95 -3.48 7.71
N ASN A 534 -5.91 -2.57 7.72
CA ASN A 534 -5.61 -1.18 8.03
C ASN A 534 -6.72 -0.59 8.89
N ASN A 535 -6.48 -0.42 10.18
CA ASN A 535 -7.34 0.40 11.05
C ASN A 535 -7.02 1.89 10.82
N ASN A 536 -7.19 2.34 9.58
CA ASN A 536 -6.67 3.62 9.09
C ASN A 536 -7.79 4.47 8.52
N ASN A 537 -7.67 5.79 8.69
CA ASN A 537 -8.66 6.77 8.24
C ASN A 537 -7.98 7.72 7.25
N PHE A 538 -8.16 7.45 5.95
CA PHE A 538 -7.57 8.27 4.89
C PHE A 538 -8.54 9.39 4.51
N LEU A 539 -8.19 10.62 4.85
CA LEU A 539 -9.07 11.78 4.69
C LEU A 539 -9.22 12.26 3.24
N ASN A 540 -8.25 11.98 2.35
CA ASN A 540 -8.28 12.44 0.95
C ASN A 540 -7.72 11.43 -0.09
N GLY A 541 -7.30 10.24 0.35
CA GLY A 541 -6.67 9.22 -0.51
C GLY A 541 -7.51 7.96 -0.73
N SER A 542 -6.93 6.99 -1.42
CA SER A 542 -7.43 5.61 -1.61
C SER A 542 -6.34 4.60 -1.28
N PHE A 543 -6.70 3.33 -1.07
CA PHE A 543 -5.68 2.28 -0.95
C PHE A 543 -4.98 2.07 -2.28
N LEU A 544 -5.76 1.92 -3.36
CA LEU A 544 -5.22 1.71 -4.70
C LEU A 544 -5.88 2.66 -5.67
N LYS A 545 -5.06 3.35 -6.46
CA LYS A 545 -5.51 4.24 -7.53
C LYS A 545 -4.90 3.83 -8.86
N GLY A 546 -5.73 3.60 -9.87
CA GLY A 546 -5.31 3.25 -11.23
C GLY A 546 -5.70 4.33 -12.26
N PHE A 547 -4.77 4.69 -13.14
CA PHE A 547 -4.92 5.69 -14.21
C PHE A 547 -4.35 5.20 -15.54
N ASN A 548 -4.62 5.93 -16.62
CA ASN A 548 -4.01 5.75 -17.94
C ASN A 548 -3.98 4.29 -18.44
N LYS A 549 -5.15 3.64 -18.53
CA LYS A 549 -5.30 2.24 -19.00
C LYS A 549 -4.54 1.21 -18.15
N SER A 550 -4.47 1.43 -16.84
CA SER A 550 -3.87 0.45 -15.91
C SER A 550 -4.69 -0.83 -15.82
N ILE A 551 -4.03 -1.97 -15.64
CA ILE A 551 -4.68 -3.27 -15.44
C ILE A 551 -4.39 -3.76 -14.01
N ILE A 552 -5.43 -3.98 -13.20
CA ILE A 552 -5.30 -4.43 -11.81
C ILE A 552 -5.94 -5.81 -11.66
N ALA A 553 -5.23 -6.77 -11.07
CA ALA A 553 -5.74 -8.10 -10.78
C ALA A 553 -5.60 -8.41 -9.29
N LEU A 554 -6.68 -8.87 -8.67
CA LEU A 554 -6.75 -9.32 -7.28
C LEU A 554 -7.17 -10.79 -7.26
N GLN A 555 -6.35 -11.65 -6.65
CA GLN A 555 -6.57 -13.08 -6.54
C GLN A 555 -6.29 -13.53 -5.12
N ASN A 556 -7.23 -14.24 -4.48
CA ASN A 556 -7.03 -14.72 -3.11
C ASN A 556 -6.64 -13.60 -2.12
N THR A 557 -7.11 -12.38 -2.37
CA THR A 557 -6.68 -11.19 -1.62
C THR A 557 -7.69 -10.85 -0.53
N VAL A 558 -7.20 -10.38 0.62
CA VAL A 558 -8.03 -9.97 1.76
C VAL A 558 -7.89 -8.47 2.01
N PHE A 559 -9.00 -7.74 2.09
CA PHE A 559 -9.07 -6.31 2.45
C PHE A 559 -10.02 -6.10 3.63
N GLU A 560 -9.49 -5.71 4.79
CA GLU A 560 -10.32 -5.53 5.99
C GLU A 560 -10.10 -4.20 6.72
N TYR A 561 -11.19 -3.69 7.30
CA TYR A 561 -11.25 -2.56 8.24
C TYR A 561 -10.78 -1.20 7.69
N ASN A 562 -10.75 -1.01 6.38
CA ASN A 562 -10.27 0.25 5.81
C ASN A 562 -11.35 1.36 5.81
N GLU A 563 -10.97 2.61 6.13
CA GLU A 563 -11.83 3.80 5.99
C GLU A 563 -11.26 4.84 5.00
N PHE A 564 -11.99 5.15 3.92
CA PHE A 564 -11.61 6.17 2.91
C PHE A 564 -12.74 7.17 2.64
N VAL A 565 -12.45 8.24 1.89
CA VAL A 565 -13.51 9.15 1.41
C VAL A 565 -14.26 8.55 0.22
N THR A 566 -13.56 7.99 -0.77
CA THR A 566 -14.14 7.45 -2.01
C THR A 566 -13.36 6.20 -2.38
N GLY A 567 -13.99 5.03 -2.50
CA GLY A 567 -13.37 3.79 -2.97
C GLY A 567 -12.09 3.35 -2.23
N THR A 568 -12.08 2.13 -1.68
CA THR A 568 -10.78 1.52 -1.30
C THR A 568 -9.87 1.42 -2.53
N ILE A 569 -10.47 1.11 -3.68
CA ILE A 569 -9.84 1.06 -4.99
C ILE A 569 -10.53 2.08 -5.90
N GLN A 570 -9.77 2.93 -6.57
CA GLN A 570 -10.28 3.91 -7.52
C GLN A 570 -9.66 3.69 -8.91
N LEU A 571 -10.48 3.73 -9.96
CA LEU A 571 -10.06 3.48 -11.34
C LEU A 571 -10.47 4.63 -12.26
N TYR A 572 -9.52 5.12 -13.06
CA TYR A 572 -9.67 6.25 -13.99
C TYR A 572 -9.09 5.92 -15.37
N ASP A 573 -9.43 6.73 -16.38
CA ASP A 573 -8.86 6.70 -17.74
C ASP A 573 -8.80 5.30 -18.38
N TYR A 574 -9.95 4.63 -18.55
CA TYR A 574 -10.05 3.32 -19.20
C TYR A 574 -9.27 2.19 -18.50
N SER A 575 -9.05 2.29 -17.19
CA SER A 575 -8.40 1.24 -16.42
C SER A 575 -9.31 0.02 -16.23
N LEU A 576 -8.71 -1.16 -16.09
CA LEU A 576 -9.40 -2.44 -15.95
C LEU A 576 -9.07 -3.08 -14.61
N ILE A 577 -10.05 -3.76 -14.01
CA ILE A 577 -9.85 -4.57 -12.81
C ILE A 577 -10.43 -5.98 -12.93
N SER A 578 -9.72 -6.99 -12.43
CA SER A 578 -10.17 -8.37 -12.26
C SER A 578 -10.09 -8.76 -10.79
N ILE A 579 -11.16 -9.34 -10.22
CA ILE A 579 -11.20 -9.73 -8.79
C ILE A 579 -11.70 -11.17 -8.66
N ARG A 580 -10.88 -12.06 -8.11
CA ARG A 580 -11.20 -13.49 -7.94
C ARG A 580 -10.87 -13.99 -6.54
N ASN A 581 -11.72 -14.85 -5.98
CA ASN A 581 -11.51 -15.54 -4.69
C ASN A 581 -11.08 -14.61 -3.53
N SER A 582 -11.48 -13.35 -3.56
CA SER A 582 -11.01 -12.32 -2.63
C SER A 582 -12.07 -12.00 -1.56
N ASN A 583 -11.64 -11.60 -0.37
CA ASN A 583 -12.51 -11.25 0.75
C ASN A 583 -12.36 -9.76 1.08
N PHE A 584 -13.48 -9.05 1.13
CA PHE A 584 -13.56 -7.65 1.48
C PHE A 584 -14.53 -7.48 2.65
N SER A 585 -14.00 -7.20 3.84
CA SER A 585 -14.81 -7.15 5.06
C SER A 585 -14.65 -5.83 5.84
N ASN A 586 -15.75 -5.30 6.35
CA ASN A 586 -15.77 -4.12 7.23
C ASN A 586 -15.09 -2.85 6.67
N ASN A 587 -15.05 -2.66 5.36
CA ASN A 587 -14.54 -1.42 4.76
C ASN A 587 -15.64 -0.33 4.78
N SER A 588 -15.30 0.92 5.08
CA SER A 588 -16.26 2.02 5.25
C SER A 588 -15.83 3.28 4.50
N ASN A 589 -16.61 3.75 3.53
CA ASN A 589 -16.30 4.95 2.75
C ASN A 589 -17.33 6.06 2.93
N LYS A 590 -16.88 7.33 2.98
CA LYS A 590 -17.76 8.48 3.25
C LYS A 590 -18.58 8.94 2.05
N ALA A 591 -18.21 8.61 0.81
CA ALA A 591 -18.88 9.09 -0.40
C ALA A 591 -19.32 7.95 -1.34
N LYS A 592 -18.48 7.56 -2.30
CA LYS A 592 -18.85 6.64 -3.39
C LYS A 592 -17.99 5.37 -3.36
N GLY A 593 -18.62 4.21 -3.57
CA GLY A 593 -17.97 2.92 -3.73
C GLY A 593 -17.34 2.42 -2.44
N GLY A 594 -17.93 1.43 -1.77
CA GLY A 594 -17.36 0.89 -0.53
C GLY A 594 -16.06 0.11 -0.75
N ILE A 595 -15.90 -0.53 -1.92
CA ILE A 595 -14.68 -1.24 -2.31
C ILE A 595 -14.08 -0.60 -3.56
N VAL A 596 -14.79 -0.60 -4.70
CA VAL A 596 -14.28 -0.06 -5.97
C VAL A 596 -15.13 1.11 -6.45
N TYR A 597 -14.46 2.19 -6.84
CA TYR A 597 -15.02 3.33 -7.55
C TYR A 597 -14.47 3.36 -8.99
N PHE A 598 -15.38 3.37 -9.96
CA PHE A 598 -15.08 3.43 -11.38
C PHE A 598 -15.43 4.82 -11.93
N ALA A 599 -14.39 5.59 -12.29
CA ALA A 599 -14.54 6.83 -13.02
C ALA A 599 -14.37 6.60 -14.52
N GLU A 600 -15.01 7.47 -15.29
CA GLU A 600 -14.96 7.48 -16.76
C GLU A 600 -15.38 6.12 -17.35
N THR A 601 -14.69 5.66 -18.39
CA THR A 601 -14.89 4.38 -19.11
C THR A 601 -14.11 3.22 -18.49
N SER A 602 -13.61 3.36 -17.25
CA SER A 602 -12.95 2.26 -16.52
C SER A 602 -13.95 1.13 -16.26
N ASN A 603 -13.49 -0.11 -16.29
CA ASN A 603 -14.40 -1.26 -16.32
C ASN A 603 -13.92 -2.44 -15.48
N LEU A 604 -14.87 -3.26 -15.07
CA LEU A 604 -14.64 -4.56 -14.44
C LEU A 604 -14.45 -5.59 -15.56
N GLN A 605 -13.29 -6.25 -15.58
CA GLN A 605 -12.97 -7.29 -16.56
C GLN A 605 -13.51 -8.65 -16.13
N ASP A 606 -13.24 -9.06 -14.89
CA ASP A 606 -13.66 -10.34 -14.31
C ASP A 606 -14.05 -10.18 -12.84
N LEU A 607 -15.07 -10.94 -12.40
CA LEU A 607 -15.51 -11.02 -11.01
C LEU A 607 -15.95 -12.46 -10.70
N GLU A 608 -15.22 -13.15 -9.83
CA GLU A 608 -15.46 -14.58 -9.57
C GLU A 608 -15.27 -14.95 -8.09
N SER A 609 -16.30 -15.55 -7.47
CA SER A 609 -16.22 -16.23 -6.17
C SER A 609 -15.66 -15.37 -5.01
N ASN A 610 -16.03 -14.09 -4.96
CA ASN A 610 -15.58 -13.16 -3.91
C ASN A 610 -16.56 -13.13 -2.72
N LEU A 611 -16.09 -12.60 -1.60
CA LEU A 611 -16.87 -12.43 -0.38
C LEU A 611 -16.86 -10.94 0.03
N PHE A 612 -18.01 -10.29 0.02
CA PHE A 612 -18.19 -8.89 0.42
C PHE A 612 -19.06 -8.83 1.68
N ILE A 613 -18.46 -8.54 2.84
CA ILE A 613 -19.14 -8.55 4.14
C ILE A 613 -19.12 -7.18 4.82
N SER A 614 -20.27 -6.68 5.23
CA SER A 614 -20.41 -5.52 6.12
C SER A 614 -19.71 -4.24 5.63
N ASN A 615 -19.52 -4.09 4.32
CA ASN A 615 -18.95 -2.88 3.73
C ASN A 615 -19.98 -1.74 3.72
N LYS A 616 -19.53 -0.50 3.90
CA LYS A 616 -20.37 0.69 4.04
C LYS A 616 -19.92 1.78 3.07
N ALA A 617 -20.87 2.44 2.41
CA ALA A 617 -20.63 3.67 1.65
C ALA A 617 -21.87 4.55 1.67
N ASN A 618 -21.79 5.84 1.30
CA ASN A 618 -23.03 6.59 1.03
C ASN A 618 -23.72 6.05 -0.24
N TYR A 619 -22.97 5.77 -1.30
CA TYR A 619 -23.50 5.26 -2.56
C TYR A 619 -22.69 4.06 -3.06
N GLY A 620 -23.35 2.94 -3.38
CA GLY A 620 -22.67 1.74 -3.86
C GLY A 620 -21.80 1.08 -2.79
N ALA A 621 -22.39 0.28 -1.89
CA ALA A 621 -21.69 -0.25 -0.72
C ALA A 621 -20.53 -1.20 -1.08
N VAL A 622 -20.48 -1.73 -2.30
CA VAL A 622 -19.33 -2.46 -2.85
C VAL A 622 -18.78 -1.73 -4.07
N PHE A 623 -19.61 -1.49 -5.08
CA PHE A 623 -19.20 -0.88 -6.34
C PHE A 623 -19.97 0.43 -6.61
N PHE A 624 -19.28 1.45 -7.10
CA PHE A 624 -19.92 2.66 -7.64
C PHE A 624 -19.31 3.02 -9.00
N SER A 625 -20.12 3.39 -9.99
CA SER A 625 -19.64 3.79 -11.31
C SER A 625 -20.23 5.11 -11.82
N ASP A 626 -19.42 5.97 -12.44
CA ASP A 626 -19.91 7.18 -13.10
C ASP A 626 -20.48 6.90 -14.52
N VAL A 627 -20.16 5.74 -15.10
CA VAL A 627 -20.70 5.24 -16.37
C VAL A 627 -21.17 3.80 -16.19
N LEU A 628 -22.12 3.32 -17.00
CA LEU A 628 -22.56 1.93 -17.04
C LEU A 628 -21.36 0.99 -17.26
N ILE A 629 -21.05 0.17 -16.25
CA ILE A 629 -20.10 -0.94 -16.35
C ILE A 629 -20.81 -2.07 -17.10
N ASN A 630 -20.06 -2.82 -17.91
CA ASN A 630 -20.63 -3.87 -18.77
C ASN A 630 -21.48 -4.87 -17.96
N TYR A 631 -22.79 -4.72 -18.06
CA TYR A 631 -23.82 -5.31 -17.19
C TYR A 631 -23.79 -6.85 -17.14
N TRP A 632 -23.20 -7.48 -18.16
CA TRP A 632 -23.15 -8.95 -18.31
C TRP A 632 -22.30 -9.64 -17.23
N ILE A 633 -21.17 -9.05 -16.81
CA ILE A 633 -20.26 -9.70 -15.85
C ILE A 633 -20.88 -9.80 -14.45
N VAL A 634 -21.67 -8.80 -14.05
CA VAL A 634 -22.27 -8.71 -12.72
C VAL A 634 -23.42 -9.72 -12.53
N TYR A 635 -24.08 -10.16 -13.61
CA TYR A 635 -25.24 -11.06 -13.53
C TYR A 635 -24.85 -12.55 -13.41
N PHE A 636 -23.61 -12.90 -13.75
CA PHE A 636 -23.07 -14.27 -13.70
C PHE A 636 -22.04 -14.48 -12.58
N ASP A 637 -21.98 -13.55 -11.64
CA ASP A 637 -21.07 -13.59 -10.51
C ASP A 637 -21.52 -14.60 -9.43
N ASN A 638 -20.61 -15.48 -8.99
CA ASN A 638 -20.77 -16.39 -7.86
C ASN A 638 -20.36 -15.78 -6.50
N SER A 639 -20.13 -14.47 -6.42
CA SER A 639 -19.74 -13.79 -5.19
C SER A 639 -20.91 -13.62 -4.22
N SER A 640 -20.57 -13.53 -2.94
CA SER A 640 -21.53 -13.39 -1.84
C SER A 640 -21.49 -11.98 -1.25
N TYR A 641 -22.68 -11.42 -1.00
CA TYR A 641 -22.86 -10.05 -0.52
C TYR A 641 -23.67 -10.06 0.78
N ILE A 642 -22.99 -9.91 1.91
CA ILE A 642 -23.58 -10.10 3.24
C ILE A 642 -23.52 -8.78 4.02
N ASN A 643 -24.67 -8.25 4.46
CA ASN A 643 -24.76 -7.07 5.33
C ASN A 643 -24.07 -5.78 4.83
N ASN A 644 -23.79 -5.64 3.53
CA ASN A 644 -23.29 -4.38 2.96
C ASN A 644 -24.40 -3.30 2.98
N LYS A 645 -24.03 -2.04 3.27
CA LYS A 645 -24.99 -0.95 3.50
C LYS A 645 -24.61 0.34 2.77
N ALA A 646 -25.53 0.85 1.95
CA ALA A 646 -25.47 2.18 1.37
C ALA A 646 -26.82 2.91 1.45
N ILE A 647 -26.83 4.23 1.17
CA ILE A 647 -28.07 5.00 1.04
C ILE A 647 -28.90 4.43 -0.13
N TYR A 648 -28.24 4.18 -1.26
CA TYR A 648 -28.76 3.33 -2.34
C TYR A 648 -27.64 2.48 -2.95
N GLY A 649 -28.02 1.32 -3.51
CA GLY A 649 -27.09 0.34 -4.07
C GLY A 649 -26.24 -0.39 -3.02
N ASN A 650 -26.84 -1.29 -2.23
CA ASN A 650 -26.12 -2.13 -1.26
C ASN A 650 -25.08 -3.08 -1.90
N LYS A 651 -25.16 -3.30 -3.22
CA LYS A 651 -24.13 -4.02 -3.98
C LYS A 651 -23.42 -3.04 -4.92
N MET A 652 -24.20 -2.46 -5.82
CA MET A 652 -23.70 -1.63 -6.90
C MET A 652 -24.62 -0.43 -7.09
N ALA A 653 -24.05 0.73 -7.40
CA ALA A 653 -24.76 1.95 -7.75
C ALA A 653 -24.06 2.71 -8.88
N SER A 654 -24.77 3.61 -9.56
CA SER A 654 -24.17 4.60 -10.46
C SER A 654 -24.75 6.00 -10.25
N VAL A 655 -24.25 6.97 -11.01
CA VAL A 655 -24.93 8.26 -11.21
C VAL A 655 -26.32 8.06 -11.85
N PRO A 656 -27.27 9.01 -11.66
CA PRO A 656 -28.58 8.92 -12.29
C PRO A 656 -28.47 8.83 -13.81
N SER A 657 -29.15 7.85 -14.41
CA SER A 657 -29.05 7.58 -15.85
C SER A 657 -30.40 7.33 -16.52
N LYS A 658 -31.45 7.02 -15.75
CA LYS A 658 -32.75 6.61 -16.29
C LYS A 658 -33.91 7.24 -15.54
N ILE A 659 -34.97 7.56 -16.29
CA ILE A 659 -36.27 7.96 -15.74
C ILE A 659 -37.26 6.84 -16.04
N SER A 660 -37.96 6.36 -15.02
CA SER A 660 -39.03 5.36 -15.12
C SER A 660 -40.35 5.97 -14.67
N ILE A 661 -41.46 5.59 -15.32
CA ILE A 661 -42.78 6.13 -15.01
C ILE A 661 -43.75 4.99 -14.72
N TYR A 662 -44.48 5.13 -13.60
CA TYR A 662 -45.47 4.17 -13.15
C TYR A 662 -46.85 4.81 -13.07
N TYR A 663 -47.84 4.11 -13.60
CA TYR A 663 -49.25 4.49 -13.53
C TYR A 663 -49.94 3.67 -12.43
N PHE A 664 -50.66 4.34 -11.53
CA PHE A 664 -51.33 3.64 -10.42
C PHE A 664 -52.57 2.84 -10.84
N ASN A 665 -53.19 3.15 -12.00
CA ASN A 665 -54.26 2.34 -12.59
C ASN A 665 -54.53 2.81 -14.03
N THR A 666 -54.76 1.89 -14.98
CA THR A 666 -55.15 2.22 -16.37
C THR A 666 -56.63 2.54 -16.54
N GLU A 667 -57.46 2.26 -15.53
CA GLU A 667 -58.94 2.26 -15.67
C GLU A 667 -59.66 3.45 -14.99
N PHE A 668 -58.98 4.28 -14.20
CA PHE A 668 -59.62 5.39 -13.48
C PHE A 668 -59.14 6.77 -13.91
N SER A 669 -60.05 7.74 -13.79
CA SER A 669 -59.95 9.11 -14.29
C SER A 669 -58.91 10.00 -13.63
N THR A 670 -58.53 9.70 -12.39
CA THR A 670 -57.54 10.48 -11.64
C THR A 670 -56.26 9.66 -11.53
N THR A 671 -55.31 9.88 -12.44
CA THR A 671 -54.03 9.17 -12.40
C THR A 671 -52.95 10.07 -11.86
N LYS A 672 -52.67 9.97 -10.56
CA LYS A 672 -51.37 10.36 -10.03
C LYS A 672 -50.33 9.58 -10.83
N VAL A 673 -49.38 10.25 -11.48
CA VAL A 673 -48.29 9.60 -12.23
C VAL A 673 -47.06 9.65 -11.34
N ARG A 674 -46.41 8.49 -11.11
CA ARG A 674 -45.15 8.43 -10.36
C ARG A 674 -43.98 8.44 -11.33
N ILE A 675 -43.03 9.32 -11.08
CA ILE A 675 -41.73 9.35 -11.73
C ILE A 675 -40.71 8.78 -10.75
N GLU A 676 -39.86 7.89 -11.24
CA GLU A 676 -38.72 7.34 -10.51
C GLU A 676 -37.44 7.68 -11.26
N LEU A 677 -36.51 8.33 -10.57
CA LEU A 677 -35.16 8.57 -11.07
C LEU A 677 -34.29 7.40 -10.63
N GLN A 678 -33.76 6.67 -11.61
CA GLN A 678 -32.99 5.46 -11.41
C GLN A 678 -31.56 5.61 -11.92
N ASP A 679 -30.67 4.84 -11.33
CA ASP A 679 -29.32 4.62 -11.83
C ASP A 679 -29.29 3.49 -12.88
N ASP A 680 -28.11 3.18 -13.42
CA ASP A 680 -27.91 2.16 -14.45
C ASP A 680 -28.22 0.74 -13.97
N TYR A 681 -28.28 0.54 -12.65
CA TYR A 681 -28.57 -0.74 -12.00
C TYR A 681 -30.01 -0.80 -11.45
N ASN A 682 -30.87 0.15 -11.86
CA ASN A 682 -32.26 0.30 -11.43
C ASN A 682 -32.45 0.58 -9.92
N ASN A 683 -31.44 1.11 -9.22
CA ASN A 683 -31.63 1.64 -7.88
C ASN A 683 -32.31 3.02 -7.97
N ALA A 684 -33.27 3.30 -7.08
CA ALA A 684 -33.81 4.64 -6.93
C ALA A 684 -32.73 5.58 -6.37
N VAL A 685 -32.44 6.67 -7.07
CA VAL A 685 -31.34 7.58 -6.71
C VAL A 685 -31.79 8.54 -5.62
N THR A 686 -31.25 8.37 -4.41
CA THR A 686 -31.70 9.10 -3.22
C THR A 686 -30.62 10.01 -2.61
N ASP A 687 -29.63 10.42 -3.40
CA ASP A 687 -28.54 11.31 -2.97
C ASP A 687 -28.99 12.76 -2.76
N PHE A 688 -29.79 13.29 -3.68
CA PHE A 688 -30.23 14.68 -3.69
C PHE A 688 -31.71 14.84 -4.06
N ASN A 689 -32.21 16.06 -3.92
CA ASN A 689 -33.49 16.46 -4.48
C ASN A 689 -33.25 16.96 -5.90
N TYR A 690 -33.93 16.37 -6.87
CA TYR A 690 -33.83 16.75 -8.28
C TYR A 690 -35.08 17.50 -8.73
N PHE A 691 -34.92 18.46 -9.64
CA PHE A 691 -36.04 19.17 -10.25
C PHE A 691 -36.29 18.59 -11.64
N ALA A 692 -37.53 18.25 -11.96
CA ALA A 692 -37.91 17.76 -13.26
C ALA A 692 -39.03 18.62 -13.85
N ASN A 693 -38.90 18.96 -15.13
CA ASN A 693 -39.96 19.58 -15.91
C ASN A 693 -40.75 18.48 -16.60
N VAL A 694 -42.07 18.53 -16.44
CA VAL A 694 -43.01 17.65 -17.13
C VAL A 694 -43.76 18.49 -18.14
N GLU A 695 -43.57 18.18 -19.42
CA GLU A 695 -44.31 18.78 -20.52
C GLU A 695 -45.30 17.75 -21.09
N ILE A 696 -46.58 18.10 -21.15
CA ILE A 696 -47.59 17.25 -21.80
C ILE A 696 -48.16 18.03 -22.98
N SER A 697 -48.09 17.41 -24.14
CA SER A 697 -48.62 17.90 -25.40
C SER A 697 -49.76 17.03 -25.90
N GLN A 698 -50.86 17.65 -26.33
CA GLN A 698 -51.88 17.00 -27.12
C GLN A 698 -51.39 16.85 -28.56
N VAL A 699 -51.43 15.63 -29.09
CA VAL A 699 -51.15 15.37 -30.50
C VAL A 699 -52.48 15.34 -31.25
N LEU A 700 -52.69 16.36 -32.08
CA LEU A 700 -53.90 16.51 -32.87
C LEU A 700 -53.92 15.50 -34.04
N SER A 701 -55.10 15.26 -34.61
CA SER A 701 -55.29 14.30 -35.71
C SER A 701 -54.52 14.65 -37.00
N ASN A 702 -53.99 15.89 -37.10
CA ASN A 702 -53.10 16.35 -38.17
C ASN A 702 -51.60 16.26 -37.79
N ASN A 703 -51.25 15.53 -36.73
CA ASN A 703 -49.92 15.40 -36.13
C ASN A 703 -49.29 16.69 -35.57
N SER A 704 -50.02 17.81 -35.47
CA SER A 704 -49.53 18.97 -34.75
C SER A 704 -49.55 18.73 -33.23
N LYS A 705 -48.51 19.20 -32.54
CA LYS A 705 -48.39 19.12 -31.07
C LYS A 705 -48.76 20.46 -30.46
N VAL A 706 -49.62 20.43 -29.44
CA VAL A 706 -49.99 21.60 -28.64
C VAL A 706 -49.67 21.31 -27.19
N ILE A 707 -48.79 22.09 -26.58
CA ILE A 707 -48.45 21.97 -25.15
C ILE A 707 -49.68 22.39 -24.33
N VAL A 708 -50.14 21.50 -23.45
CA VAL A 708 -51.34 21.69 -22.63
C VAL A 708 -51.07 21.65 -21.13
N PHE A 709 -49.89 21.18 -20.73
CA PHE A 709 -49.46 21.18 -19.34
C PHE A 709 -47.95 21.30 -19.28
N LEU A 710 -47.48 22.20 -18.42
CA LEU A 710 -46.08 22.37 -18.10
C LEU A 710 -46.00 22.57 -16.60
N ASP A 711 -45.31 21.68 -15.91
CA ASP A 711 -45.13 21.74 -14.46
C ASP A 711 -43.71 21.36 -14.07
N SER A 712 -43.23 21.94 -12.99
CA SER A 712 -41.93 21.62 -12.38
C SER A 712 -42.17 20.83 -11.10
N ILE A 713 -41.76 19.57 -11.10
CA ILE A 713 -41.87 18.71 -9.93
C ILE A 713 -40.52 18.54 -9.23
N VAL A 714 -40.57 18.24 -7.94
CA VAL A 714 -39.39 17.84 -7.17
C VAL A 714 -39.40 16.32 -6.99
N ILE A 715 -38.34 15.67 -7.45
CA ILE A 715 -38.04 14.26 -7.20
C ILE A 715 -37.25 14.21 -5.88
N LYS A 716 -37.86 13.65 -4.84
CA LYS A 716 -37.23 13.47 -3.52
C LYS A 716 -37.02 11.99 -3.26
N ASN A 717 -35.83 11.62 -2.78
CA ASN A 717 -35.45 10.22 -2.52
C ASN A 717 -35.74 9.32 -3.74
N GLY A 718 -35.38 9.78 -4.94
CA GLY A 718 -35.59 9.05 -6.19
C GLY A 718 -37.03 9.06 -6.72
N TYR A 719 -38.00 9.66 -6.02
CA TYR A 719 -39.41 9.63 -6.41
C TYR A 719 -40.03 11.02 -6.56
N GLY A 720 -40.71 11.23 -7.69
CA GLY A 720 -41.55 12.40 -7.96
C GLY A 720 -42.97 11.97 -8.36
N SER A 721 -43.92 12.90 -8.32
CA SER A 721 -45.24 12.66 -8.89
C SER A 721 -45.88 13.95 -9.38
N PHE A 722 -46.64 13.85 -10.46
CA PHE A 722 -47.54 14.90 -10.93
C PHE A 722 -48.95 14.35 -11.11
N ASN A 723 -49.92 15.24 -11.10
CA ASN A 723 -51.31 14.91 -11.38
C ASN A 723 -51.69 15.54 -12.71
N TYR A 724 -52.14 14.72 -13.66
CA TYR A 724 -52.71 15.21 -14.91
C TYR A 724 -53.85 14.29 -15.36
N ASP A 725 -54.95 14.90 -15.76
CA ASP A 725 -56.12 14.18 -16.27
C ASP A 725 -56.00 14.08 -17.80
N PHE A 726 -55.80 12.86 -18.30
CA PHE A 726 -55.59 12.58 -19.72
C PHE A 726 -56.93 12.54 -20.50
N TYR A 727 -57.80 13.53 -20.28
CA TYR A 727 -59.05 13.74 -21.02
C TYR A 727 -58.82 14.64 -22.23
N ALA A 728 -59.28 14.22 -23.40
CA ALA A 728 -59.06 14.97 -24.64
C ALA A 728 -60.27 14.96 -25.56
N PRO A 729 -60.54 16.06 -26.29
CA PRO A 729 -61.52 16.12 -27.37
C PRO A 729 -61.27 15.09 -28.48
N ASP A 730 -62.27 14.83 -29.32
CA ASP A 730 -62.18 13.79 -30.37
C ASP A 730 -61.09 14.08 -31.42
N TYR A 731 -60.73 15.34 -31.62
CA TYR A 731 -59.67 15.74 -32.56
C TYR A 731 -58.24 15.47 -32.05
N VAL A 732 -58.08 15.07 -30.78
CA VAL A 732 -56.80 14.66 -30.19
C VAL A 732 -56.65 13.14 -30.32
N SER A 733 -55.55 12.71 -30.94
CA SER A 733 -55.25 11.28 -31.13
C SER A 733 -54.68 10.64 -29.87
N TYR A 734 -53.67 11.27 -29.27
CA TYR A 734 -53.02 10.83 -28.03
C TYR A 734 -52.29 12.00 -27.36
N PHE A 735 -51.80 11.78 -26.14
CA PHE A 735 -50.91 12.69 -25.44
C PHE A 735 -49.46 12.25 -25.60
N SER A 736 -48.60 13.16 -26.02
CA SER A 736 -47.14 13.03 -25.90
C SER A 736 -46.77 13.70 -24.58
N TYR A 737 -45.93 13.08 -23.76
CA TYR A 737 -45.37 13.81 -22.64
C TYR A 737 -43.90 13.49 -22.44
N ASP A 738 -43.17 14.52 -22.08
CA ASP A 738 -41.72 14.56 -22.02
C ASP A 738 -41.33 14.95 -20.60
N VAL A 739 -40.53 14.10 -19.96
CA VAL A 739 -39.96 14.37 -18.62
C VAL A 739 -38.49 14.67 -18.77
N PHE A 740 -38.09 15.87 -18.35
CA PHE A 740 -36.72 16.35 -18.37
C PHE A 740 -36.25 16.68 -16.95
N VAL A 741 -35.19 16.03 -16.49
CA VAL A 741 -34.58 16.34 -15.17
C VAL A 741 -33.51 17.41 -15.37
N GLN A 742 -33.61 18.51 -14.63
CA GLN A 742 -32.69 19.64 -14.72
C GLN A 742 -31.32 19.29 -14.14
N ASN A 743 -30.27 19.84 -14.74
CA ASN A 743 -28.87 19.74 -14.26
C ASN A 743 -28.30 18.32 -14.16
N ILE A 744 -28.89 17.35 -14.88
CA ILE A 744 -28.32 16.01 -15.05
C ILE A 744 -28.43 15.63 -16.52
N ASN A 745 -27.44 14.92 -17.04
CA ASN A 745 -27.40 14.45 -18.42
C ASN A 745 -28.18 13.14 -18.61
N VAL A 746 -29.46 13.11 -18.18
CA VAL A 746 -30.36 11.97 -18.39
C VAL A 746 -31.21 12.25 -19.63
N SER A 747 -31.27 11.29 -20.56
CA SER A 747 -32.10 11.41 -21.75
C SER A 747 -33.55 11.68 -21.35
N SER A 748 -34.16 12.74 -21.90
CA SER A 748 -35.57 13.04 -21.64
C SER A 748 -36.43 11.85 -22.03
N LEU A 749 -37.29 11.40 -21.11
CA LEU A 749 -38.20 10.31 -21.41
C LEU A 749 -39.39 10.88 -22.20
N SER A 750 -39.48 10.54 -23.49
CA SER A 750 -40.65 10.79 -24.31
C SER A 750 -41.54 9.56 -24.32
N ASN A 751 -42.79 9.71 -23.91
CA ASN A 751 -43.75 8.61 -23.93
C ASN A 751 -45.11 9.09 -24.46
N THR A 752 -45.90 8.14 -24.94
CA THR A 752 -47.24 8.41 -25.46
C THR A 752 -48.28 7.74 -24.58
N ARG A 753 -49.40 8.43 -24.36
CA ARG A 753 -50.53 7.90 -23.63
C ARG A 753 -51.82 8.17 -24.39
N ASN A 754 -52.62 7.12 -24.57
CA ASN A 754 -53.93 7.26 -25.18
C ASN A 754 -54.87 8.08 -24.29
N LYS A 755 -55.85 8.74 -24.92
CA LYS A 755 -56.92 9.43 -24.19
C LYS A 755 -57.66 8.48 -23.26
N THR A 756 -57.98 8.97 -22.06
CA THR A 756 -58.76 8.22 -21.07
C THR A 756 -60.16 7.98 -21.63
N LYS A 757 -60.60 6.72 -21.68
CA LYS A 757 -61.95 6.38 -22.15
C LYS A 757 -62.96 6.75 -21.06
N CYS A 758 -64.01 7.47 -21.42
CA CYS A 758 -65.14 7.65 -20.50
C CYS A 758 -65.75 6.30 -20.15
N LEU A 759 -66.16 6.15 -18.89
CA LEU A 759 -66.91 4.98 -18.45
C LEU A 759 -68.24 4.92 -19.21
N SER A 760 -68.80 3.71 -19.40
CA SER A 760 -69.99 3.48 -20.24
C SER A 760 -71.22 4.31 -19.87
N TYR A 761 -71.31 4.76 -18.63
CA TYR A 761 -72.37 5.59 -18.05
C TYR A 761 -72.03 7.09 -17.97
N GLN A 762 -70.88 7.51 -18.51
CA GLN A 762 -70.51 8.92 -18.62
C GLN A 762 -70.63 9.39 -20.06
N ARG A 763 -71.00 10.63 -20.25
CA ARG A 763 -71.01 11.29 -21.56
C ARG A 763 -69.64 11.89 -21.83
N HIS A 764 -69.06 11.53 -22.97
CA HIS A 764 -67.89 12.22 -23.49
C HIS A 764 -68.31 13.55 -24.11
N ASN A 765 -67.78 14.66 -23.59
CA ASN A 765 -67.90 15.93 -24.28
C ASN A 765 -66.88 15.97 -25.44
N LYS A 766 -67.37 15.98 -26.68
CA LYS A 766 -66.52 15.96 -27.88
C LYS A 766 -65.66 17.22 -28.06
N GLU A 767 -66.08 18.35 -27.46
CA GLU A 767 -65.39 19.64 -27.57
C GLU A 767 -64.34 19.84 -26.46
N THR A 768 -64.65 19.42 -25.24
CA THR A 768 -63.76 19.64 -24.07
C THR A 768 -63.01 18.40 -23.61
N GLY A 769 -63.40 17.22 -24.09
CA GLY A 769 -62.78 15.95 -23.73
C GLY A 769 -63.25 15.35 -22.40
N PHE A 770 -63.84 16.16 -21.51
CA PHE A 770 -64.26 15.73 -20.18
C PHE A 770 -65.40 14.71 -20.22
N CYS A 771 -65.35 13.75 -19.29
CA CYS A 771 -66.43 12.82 -19.03
C CYS A 771 -67.35 13.40 -17.96
N SER A 772 -68.60 13.68 -18.32
CA SER A 772 -69.61 14.20 -17.40
C SER A 772 -70.77 13.24 -17.23
N PHE A 773 -71.45 13.33 -16.09
CA PHE A 773 -72.71 12.63 -15.88
C PHE A 773 -73.86 13.36 -16.58
N CYS A 774 -74.91 12.61 -16.92
CA CYS A 774 -76.10 13.22 -17.48
C CYS A 774 -76.85 14.06 -16.42
N PRO A 775 -77.58 15.12 -16.83
CA PRO A 775 -78.40 15.92 -15.93
C PRO A 775 -79.41 15.07 -15.13
N PRO A 776 -79.97 15.59 -14.02
CA PRO A 776 -81.06 14.94 -13.29
C PRO A 776 -82.22 14.56 -14.23
N ASP A 777 -82.87 13.42 -13.96
CA ASP A 777 -83.90 12.78 -14.81
C ASP A 777 -83.41 12.24 -16.18
N GLN A 778 -82.10 12.12 -16.38
CA GLN A 778 -81.51 11.51 -17.57
C GLN A 778 -80.50 10.41 -17.24
N VAL A 779 -80.43 9.37 -18.09
CA VAL A 779 -79.46 8.28 -18.02
C VAL A 779 -78.56 8.29 -19.26
N SER A 780 -77.26 8.05 -19.06
CA SER A 780 -76.31 7.90 -20.18
C SER A 780 -76.37 6.46 -20.69
N VAL A 781 -76.81 6.27 -21.93
CA VAL A 781 -76.71 4.98 -22.63
C VAL A 781 -75.73 5.17 -23.78
N ARG A 782 -74.59 4.48 -23.71
CA ARG A 782 -73.49 4.60 -24.71
C ARG A 782 -73.02 6.05 -24.95
N GLY A 783 -73.01 6.88 -23.90
CA GLY A 783 -72.51 8.26 -23.96
C GLY A 783 -73.51 9.31 -24.43
N VAL A 784 -74.79 8.95 -24.65
CA VAL A 784 -75.87 9.89 -24.99
C VAL A 784 -76.87 9.95 -23.83
N CYS A 785 -77.22 11.16 -23.39
CA CYS A 785 -78.19 11.35 -22.32
C CYS A 785 -79.62 11.24 -22.86
N SER A 786 -80.39 10.31 -22.30
CA SER A 786 -81.80 10.10 -22.62
C SER A 786 -82.66 10.33 -21.38
N ARG A 787 -83.85 10.92 -21.54
CA ARG A 787 -84.79 11.11 -20.42
C ARG A 787 -85.25 9.76 -19.88
N CYS A 788 -85.30 9.64 -18.56
CA CYS A 788 -85.72 8.40 -17.94
C CYS A 788 -87.24 8.17 -18.08
N PRO A 789 -87.67 6.90 -18.25
CA PRO A 789 -89.08 6.52 -18.18
C PRO A 789 -89.71 6.95 -16.85
N SER A 790 -91.01 7.27 -16.85
CA SER A 790 -91.74 7.78 -15.67
C SER A 790 -91.80 6.81 -14.48
N THR A 791 -91.40 5.55 -14.66
CA THR A 791 -91.32 4.50 -13.63
C THR A 791 -89.95 4.41 -12.95
N LEU A 792 -88.98 5.23 -13.37
CA LEU A 792 -87.59 5.23 -12.87
C LEU A 792 -87.21 6.63 -12.37
N ARG A 793 -86.48 6.70 -11.25
CA ARG A 793 -85.81 7.95 -10.84
C ARG A 793 -84.33 7.88 -11.21
N CYS A 794 -83.86 8.90 -11.92
CA CYS A 794 -82.48 8.97 -12.41
C CYS A 794 -81.70 10.11 -11.79
N PHE A 795 -80.57 9.76 -11.17
CA PHE A 795 -79.61 10.73 -10.62
C PHE A 795 -78.26 10.50 -11.29
N ASN A 796 -77.77 11.50 -12.01
CA ASN A 796 -76.40 11.55 -12.54
C ASN A 796 -75.96 10.24 -13.23
N SER A 797 -76.73 9.81 -14.24
CA SER A 797 -76.52 8.59 -15.04
C SER A 797 -76.83 7.24 -14.37
N LEU A 798 -77.40 7.21 -13.16
CA LEU A 798 -77.86 5.98 -12.50
C LEU A 798 -79.39 5.94 -12.47
N SER A 799 -79.99 4.82 -12.86
CA SER A 799 -81.44 4.59 -12.81
C SER A 799 -81.83 3.70 -11.62
N THR A 800 -82.90 4.08 -10.92
CA THR A 800 -83.41 3.34 -9.74
C THR A 800 -84.92 3.15 -9.81
N ILE A 801 -85.40 1.97 -9.40
CA ILE A 801 -86.77 1.73 -8.88
C ILE A 801 -86.60 1.60 -7.36
N GLU A 802 -87.58 2.01 -6.56
CA GLU A 802 -87.54 1.94 -5.09
C GLU A 802 -86.78 0.71 -4.56
N GLY A 803 -85.56 0.94 -4.06
CA GLY A 803 -84.71 -0.07 -3.43
C GLY A 803 -83.71 -0.85 -4.30
N TYR A 804 -83.61 -0.61 -5.62
CA TYR A 804 -82.68 -1.33 -6.51
C TYR A 804 -81.87 -0.42 -7.45
N TYR A 805 -80.61 -0.78 -7.71
CA TYR A 805 -79.74 -0.14 -8.71
C TYR A 805 -79.79 -0.90 -10.05
N LEU A 806 -80.05 -0.18 -11.15
CA LEU A 806 -80.11 -0.73 -12.51
C LEU A 806 -79.05 -0.09 -13.41
N VAL A 807 -78.33 -0.91 -14.18
CA VAL A 807 -77.48 -0.46 -15.31
C VAL A 807 -77.83 -1.28 -16.56
N SER A 808 -78.11 -0.60 -17.66
CA SER A 808 -78.47 -1.21 -18.96
C SER A 808 -77.27 -1.92 -19.60
N ASN A 809 -77.50 -3.11 -20.15
CA ASN A 809 -76.51 -3.84 -20.96
C ASN A 809 -76.74 -3.67 -22.47
N GLN A 810 -75.69 -3.94 -23.25
CA GLN A 810 -75.41 -3.40 -24.58
C GLN A 810 -76.14 -4.06 -25.80
N ASP A 811 -77.43 -4.40 -25.77
CA ASP A 811 -78.11 -4.96 -26.95
C ASP A 811 -79.29 -4.10 -27.46
N PRO A 812 -79.38 -3.69 -28.75
CA PRO A 812 -80.39 -2.74 -29.24
C PRO A 812 -81.82 -3.28 -29.30
N ASN A 813 -82.02 -4.60 -29.19
CA ASN A 813 -83.30 -5.25 -29.47
C ASN A 813 -83.91 -6.02 -28.28
N SER A 814 -83.31 -5.96 -27.09
CA SER A 814 -83.85 -6.60 -25.88
C SER A 814 -83.85 -5.63 -24.70
N PHE A 815 -85.02 -5.26 -24.19
CA PHE A 815 -85.18 -4.59 -22.90
C PHE A 815 -85.03 -5.61 -21.76
N GLU A 816 -83.85 -6.21 -21.61
CA GLU A 816 -83.52 -7.00 -20.42
C GLU A 816 -82.75 -6.15 -19.42
N TYR A 817 -83.41 -5.93 -18.27
CA TYR A 817 -82.86 -5.21 -17.13
C TYR A 817 -82.27 -6.23 -16.15
N ASN A 818 -80.95 -6.24 -15.95
CA ASN A 818 -80.32 -7.13 -14.96
C ASN A 818 -80.23 -6.47 -13.58
N VAL A 819 -80.68 -7.19 -12.54
CA VAL A 819 -80.64 -6.78 -11.13
C VAL A 819 -79.30 -7.23 -10.53
N TYR A 820 -78.53 -6.30 -9.96
CA TYR A 820 -77.17 -6.59 -9.48
C TYR A 820 -77.08 -7.03 -8.01
N GLN A 821 -78.18 -6.99 -7.24
CA GLN A 821 -78.10 -7.20 -5.79
C GLN A 821 -79.39 -7.76 -5.18
N CYS A 822 -79.28 -8.78 -4.33
CA CYS A 822 -80.42 -9.27 -3.55
C CYS A 822 -80.74 -8.30 -2.41
N PRO A 823 -82.03 -8.06 -2.13
CA PRO A 823 -82.43 -7.25 -0.99
C PRO A 823 -82.02 -7.94 0.31
N VAL A 824 -81.82 -7.12 1.35
CA VAL A 824 -81.56 -7.59 2.72
C VAL A 824 -82.70 -8.54 3.13
N ASP A 825 -82.37 -9.70 3.71
CA ASP A 825 -83.26 -10.81 4.11
C ASP A 825 -83.69 -11.86 3.06
N MET A 826 -83.11 -11.88 1.85
CA MET A 826 -83.42 -12.92 0.83
C MET A 826 -82.27 -13.90 0.50
N CYS A 827 -81.22 -13.96 1.32
CA CYS A 827 -80.11 -14.91 1.17
C CYS A 827 -80.29 -16.13 2.09
N SER A 828 -80.19 -17.34 1.54
CA SER A 828 -80.19 -18.60 2.31
C SER A 828 -78.79 -18.96 2.83
N GLY A 829 -78.73 -19.84 3.84
CA GLY A 829 -77.47 -20.37 4.38
C GLY A 829 -76.73 -21.21 3.34
N GLY A 830 -75.82 -20.57 2.61
CA GLY A 830 -75.11 -21.15 1.45
C GLY A 830 -74.80 -20.16 0.31
N ASN A 831 -75.02 -18.85 0.49
CA ASN A 831 -74.81 -17.81 -0.54
C ASN A 831 -75.70 -18.00 -1.79
N GLN A 832 -76.95 -18.44 -1.62
CA GLN A 832 -77.95 -18.49 -2.70
C GLN A 832 -79.14 -17.58 -2.37
N CYS A 833 -79.58 -16.76 -3.32
CA CYS A 833 -80.85 -16.04 -3.22
C CYS A 833 -82.02 -16.98 -3.59
N PHE A 834 -83.22 -16.70 -3.06
CA PHE A 834 -84.40 -17.56 -3.24
C PHE A 834 -84.89 -17.74 -4.71
N LEU A 835 -84.23 -17.14 -5.70
CA LEU A 835 -84.49 -17.32 -7.13
C LEU A 835 -83.18 -17.63 -7.88
N ASN A 836 -83.29 -18.47 -8.93
CA ASN A 836 -82.20 -19.19 -9.63
C ASN A 836 -81.16 -18.34 -10.41
N LEU A 837 -80.93 -17.07 -10.09
CA LEU A 837 -79.98 -16.22 -10.82
C LEU A 837 -79.10 -15.38 -9.87
N ASN A 838 -77.87 -15.88 -9.68
CA ASN A 838 -76.59 -15.26 -9.29
C ASN A 838 -76.40 -14.45 -7.97
N SER A 839 -75.23 -14.70 -7.39
CA SER A 839 -74.66 -14.28 -6.09
C SER A 839 -74.17 -12.81 -6.04
N GLY A 840 -74.15 -12.20 -4.84
CA GLY A 840 -73.60 -10.85 -4.64
C GLY A 840 -72.98 -10.59 -3.24
N ASP A 841 -72.18 -9.53 -3.13
CA ASP A 841 -71.28 -9.16 -2.00
C ASP A 841 -71.95 -8.88 -0.63
N LEU A 842 -73.28 -8.86 -0.57
CA LEU A 842 -74.02 -8.70 0.69
C LEU A 842 -74.30 -10.01 1.42
N CYS A 843 -73.82 -11.15 0.92
CA CYS A 843 -73.95 -12.41 1.64
C CYS A 843 -72.98 -12.50 2.85
N SER A 844 -73.29 -13.40 3.80
CA SER A 844 -72.66 -13.44 5.13
C SER A 844 -71.21 -13.95 5.16
N ALA A 845 -70.68 -14.48 4.05
CA ALA A 845 -69.32 -15.01 3.94
C ALA A 845 -68.62 -14.53 2.66
N CYS A 846 -67.29 -14.45 2.69
CA CYS A 846 -66.44 -14.13 1.55
C CYS A 846 -66.21 -15.40 0.71
N LEU A 847 -66.14 -15.27 -0.63
CA LEU A 847 -66.12 -16.40 -1.59
C LEU A 847 -64.97 -17.41 -1.39
N GLU A 848 -63.89 -17.05 -0.69
CA GLU A 848 -62.71 -17.91 -0.48
C GLU A 848 -62.85 -18.88 0.71
N ASP A 849 -63.86 -18.74 1.57
CA ASP A 849 -64.03 -19.58 2.77
C ASP A 849 -64.47 -21.03 2.46
N PHE A 850 -64.84 -21.36 1.21
CA PHE A 850 -65.36 -22.69 0.85
C PHE A 850 -64.35 -23.66 0.21
N PHE A 851 -63.18 -23.20 -0.23
CA PHE A 851 -62.27 -24.02 -1.06
C PHE A 851 -60.96 -24.46 -0.40
N ASN A 852 -60.62 -24.00 0.80
CA ASN A 852 -59.37 -24.38 1.47
C ASN A 852 -59.61 -25.12 2.79
N LEU A 853 -59.05 -26.34 2.89
CA LEU A 853 -59.11 -27.25 4.04
C LEU A 853 -58.35 -26.77 5.30
N TYR A 854 -57.90 -25.52 5.33
CA TYR A 854 -57.37 -24.83 6.52
C TYR A 854 -57.85 -23.37 6.47
N PRO A 855 -58.77 -22.92 7.36
CA PRO A 855 -59.42 -21.64 7.20
C PRO A 855 -58.57 -20.52 7.82
N GLU A 856 -57.88 -19.74 7.00
CA GLU A 856 -57.67 -18.34 7.36
C GLU A 856 -58.96 -17.58 7.06
N SER A 857 -59.86 -17.47 8.04
CA SER A 857 -61.16 -16.81 7.84
C SER A 857 -60.96 -15.37 7.32
N VAL A 858 -61.47 -15.06 6.13
CA VAL A 858 -61.43 -13.70 5.59
C VAL A 858 -62.48 -12.86 6.31
N SER A 859 -62.04 -12.11 7.31
CA SER A 859 -62.94 -11.33 8.16
C SER A 859 -63.63 -10.19 7.38
N LYS A 860 -64.96 -10.03 7.53
CA LYS A 860 -65.77 -8.94 6.95
C LYS A 860 -65.87 -7.72 7.89
N ASN A 861 -65.85 -6.52 7.32
CA ASN A 861 -66.24 -5.27 7.97
C ASN A 861 -67.63 -4.83 7.50
N GLY A 862 -68.70 -5.40 8.08
CA GLY A 862 -70.10 -4.98 7.90
C GLY A 862 -70.69 -5.08 6.48
N LEU A 863 -70.00 -4.55 5.48
CA LEU A 863 -70.34 -4.40 4.07
C LEU A 863 -69.30 -5.08 3.16
N HIS A 864 -67.99 -5.02 3.48
CA HIS A 864 -66.92 -5.53 2.62
C HIS A 864 -66.03 -6.57 3.30
N CYS A 865 -65.51 -7.53 2.53
CA CYS A 865 -64.43 -8.42 2.96
C CYS A 865 -63.16 -7.59 3.15
N CYS A 866 -62.46 -7.75 4.27
CA CYS A 866 -61.22 -7.02 4.50
C CYS A 866 -60.11 -7.55 3.61
N SER A 867 -59.34 -6.64 3.01
CA SER A 867 -58.17 -6.97 2.19
C SER A 867 -56.88 -7.03 3.01
N TYR A 868 -56.85 -6.40 4.19
CA TYR A 868 -55.65 -6.31 5.05
C TYR A 868 -56.00 -6.56 6.53
N TYR A 869 -55.08 -7.21 7.25
CA TYR A 869 -55.21 -7.47 8.69
C TYR A 869 -54.21 -6.61 9.48
N GLU A 870 -54.71 -5.72 10.36
CA GLU A 870 -53.89 -4.79 11.13
C GLU A 870 -54.26 -4.78 12.63
N PRO A 871 -53.66 -5.69 13.43
CA PRO A 871 -54.00 -5.83 14.85
C PRO A 871 -53.62 -4.62 15.71
N ARG A 872 -52.68 -3.78 15.26
CA ARG A 872 -52.26 -2.56 15.99
C ARG A 872 -53.41 -1.58 16.21
N LEU A 873 -54.39 -1.56 15.30
CA LEU A 873 -55.58 -0.71 15.38
C LEU A 873 -56.50 -1.04 16.57
N ILE A 874 -56.33 -2.21 17.22
CA ILE A 874 -57.09 -2.56 18.43
C ILE A 874 -56.81 -1.61 19.60
N SER A 875 -55.59 -1.06 19.66
CA SER A 875 -55.18 -0.09 20.68
C SER A 875 -55.96 1.23 20.56
N ILE A 876 -56.19 1.69 19.32
CA ILE A 876 -56.99 2.88 19.01
C ILE A 876 -58.46 2.64 19.37
N TYR A 877 -58.98 1.45 19.05
CA TYR A 877 -60.35 1.05 19.40
C TYR A 877 -60.58 1.00 20.92
N LEU A 878 -59.67 0.38 21.68
CA LEU A 878 -59.75 0.34 23.15
C LEU A 878 -59.68 1.74 23.76
N PHE A 879 -58.80 2.61 23.25
CA PHE A 879 -58.70 4.00 23.70
C PHE A 879 -60.01 4.77 23.49
N TYR A 880 -60.65 4.57 22.34
CA TYR A 880 -61.97 5.14 22.03
C TYR A 880 -63.05 4.66 23.01
N LEU A 881 -63.13 3.35 23.31
CA LEU A 881 -64.12 2.82 24.26
C LEU A 881 -63.96 3.41 25.66
N VAL A 882 -62.72 3.58 26.12
CA VAL A 882 -62.45 4.21 27.42
C VAL A 882 -62.90 5.67 27.41
N ILE A 883 -62.60 6.45 26.38
CA ILE A 883 -63.07 7.84 26.26
C ILE A 883 -64.60 7.91 26.26
N LEU A 884 -65.25 7.04 25.49
CA LEU A 884 -66.70 6.99 25.40
C LEU A 884 -67.34 6.66 26.77
N GLY A 885 -66.80 5.66 27.47
CA GLY A 885 -67.19 5.34 28.84
C GLY A 885 -66.99 6.51 29.81
N LEU A 886 -65.87 7.23 29.69
CA LEU A 886 -65.60 8.43 30.51
C LEU A 886 -66.60 9.55 30.23
N ILE A 887 -67.06 9.73 28.99
CA ILE A 887 -68.11 10.70 28.65
C ILE A 887 -69.43 10.27 29.32
N PHE A 888 -69.83 9.00 29.20
CA PHE A 888 -71.06 8.52 29.83
C PHE A 888 -71.05 8.64 31.36
N SER A 889 -69.88 8.48 31.99
CA SER A 889 -69.70 8.72 33.42
C SER A 889 -70.10 10.13 33.87
N LEU A 890 -69.95 11.15 33.01
CA LEU A 890 -70.37 12.53 33.32
C LEU A 890 -71.89 12.74 33.29
N PHE A 891 -72.64 11.87 32.59
CA PHE A 891 -74.09 12.04 32.37
C PHE A 891 -74.95 10.98 33.07
N LYS A 892 -74.34 10.03 33.79
CA LYS A 892 -75.04 8.88 34.37
C LYS A 892 -76.22 9.20 35.31
N TYR A 893 -76.23 10.38 35.95
CA TYR A 893 -77.33 10.80 36.84
C TYR A 893 -78.50 11.45 36.11
N SER A 894 -78.29 11.94 34.88
CA SER A 894 -79.34 12.49 34.01
C SER A 894 -80.09 11.40 33.24
N ILE A 895 -79.48 10.23 33.04
CA ILE A 895 -79.98 9.16 32.17
C ILE A 895 -80.62 8.03 32.99
N ARG A 896 -81.51 8.35 33.95
CA ARG A 896 -82.10 7.31 34.83
C ARG A 896 -83.23 6.49 34.17
N ASN A 897 -83.81 6.96 33.05
CA ASN A 897 -84.93 6.29 32.36
C ASN A 897 -84.75 6.06 30.84
N SER A 898 -83.60 6.39 30.22
CA SER A 898 -83.41 6.20 28.75
C SER A 898 -82.22 5.31 28.37
N LEU A 899 -81.68 4.54 29.32
CA LEU A 899 -80.51 3.69 29.08
C LEU A 899 -80.79 2.54 28.09
N VAL A 900 -82.03 2.06 27.98
CA VAL A 900 -82.39 0.99 27.02
C VAL A 900 -82.19 1.41 25.55
N GLY A 901 -82.33 2.70 25.22
CA GLY A 901 -82.10 3.20 23.86
C GLY A 901 -80.63 3.41 23.50
N LEU A 902 -79.77 3.70 24.49
CA LEU A 902 -78.35 4.01 24.27
C LEU A 902 -77.46 2.76 24.14
N TYR A 903 -77.90 1.58 24.61
CA TYR A 903 -77.13 0.33 24.44
C TYR A 903 -77.22 -0.29 23.04
N SER A 904 -78.07 0.26 22.16
CA SER A 904 -78.11 -0.09 20.73
C SER A 904 -76.93 0.49 19.91
N ILE A 905 -76.02 1.24 20.57
CA ILE A 905 -75.04 2.12 19.91
C ILE A 905 -73.68 1.44 19.65
N ILE A 906 -73.44 0.21 20.12
CA ILE A 906 -72.17 -0.52 19.89
C ILE A 906 -72.42 -1.85 19.17
N PHE A 907 -72.77 -1.72 17.88
CA PHE A 907 -72.58 -2.62 16.73
C PHE A 907 -73.42 -3.88 16.41
N PHE A 908 -73.77 -3.85 15.11
CA PHE A 908 -74.25 -4.83 14.13
C PHE A 908 -75.62 -5.49 14.30
N SER A 909 -76.17 -5.75 13.12
CA SER A 909 -77.59 -5.83 12.77
C SER A 909 -78.35 -6.89 13.56
N ASN A 910 -79.06 -6.45 14.59
CA ASN A 910 -80.22 -7.18 15.07
C ASN A 910 -81.47 -6.64 14.36
N LYS A 911 -82.40 -7.52 13.98
CA LYS A 911 -83.52 -7.27 13.05
C LYS A 911 -84.55 -6.21 13.49
N GLY A 912 -84.37 -5.54 14.63
CA GLY A 912 -85.42 -4.72 15.27
C GLY A 912 -85.13 -3.24 15.53
N LEU A 913 -83.93 -2.70 15.28
CA LEU A 913 -83.57 -1.33 15.73
C LEU A 913 -82.84 -0.54 14.63
N TYR A 914 -83.60 -0.03 13.65
CA TYR A 914 -83.10 0.85 12.59
C TYR A 914 -83.78 2.22 12.60
N LEU A 915 -83.72 2.95 13.71
CA LEU A 915 -84.16 4.35 13.76
C LEU A 915 -83.15 5.17 14.56
N ILE A 916 -82.12 5.67 13.87
CA ILE A 916 -81.39 6.97 14.00
C ILE A 916 -79.95 6.81 13.42
N PRO A 917 -79.43 7.73 12.58
CA PRO A 917 -78.17 7.53 11.83
C PRO A 917 -76.89 8.10 12.49
N LEU A 918 -76.96 8.62 13.72
CA LEU A 918 -75.78 9.11 14.43
C LEU A 918 -75.16 7.97 15.24
N PHE A 919 -73.95 7.54 14.85
CA PHE A 919 -73.06 6.54 15.48
C PHE A 919 -73.12 5.08 14.97
N ARG A 920 -72.66 4.86 13.72
CA ARG A 920 -72.24 3.54 13.19
C ARG A 920 -70.71 3.47 13.09
N MET A 921 -70.02 2.82 14.02
CA MET A 921 -68.55 2.67 14.09
C MET A 921 -68.07 1.25 14.47
N SER A 922 -68.27 0.28 13.57
CA SER A 922 -67.72 -1.10 13.60
C SER A 922 -66.33 -1.22 14.25
N ILE A 923 -66.03 -2.35 14.92
CA ILE A 923 -64.65 -2.66 15.39
C ILE A 923 -63.60 -2.56 14.26
N ASN A 924 -64.06 -2.69 13.02
CA ASN A 924 -63.31 -2.44 11.80
C ASN A 924 -63.79 -1.09 11.23
N PHE A 925 -63.33 0.05 11.75
CA PHE A 925 -63.84 1.37 11.33
C PHE A 925 -63.08 1.96 10.13
N ILE A 926 -62.05 1.27 9.61
CA ILE A 926 -61.26 1.68 8.45
C ILE A 926 -61.58 0.72 7.30
N ASP A 927 -62.02 1.26 6.16
CA ASP A 927 -62.29 0.46 4.97
C ASP A 927 -61.08 -0.39 4.56
N ASN A 928 -61.32 -1.63 4.14
CA ASN A 928 -60.34 -2.66 3.77
C ASN A 928 -59.44 -3.23 4.88
N TYR A 929 -59.44 -2.67 6.09
CA TYR A 929 -58.64 -3.17 7.22
C TYR A 929 -59.50 -3.86 8.28
N CYS A 930 -59.07 -5.04 8.71
CA CYS A 930 -59.65 -5.74 9.86
C CYS A 930 -58.71 -5.71 11.06
N THR A 931 -59.24 -5.34 12.23
CA THR A 931 -58.52 -5.32 13.52
C THR A 931 -58.39 -6.71 14.12
N ILE A 932 -59.39 -7.58 13.91
CA ILE A 932 -59.43 -8.94 14.49
C ILE A 932 -59.88 -9.95 13.41
N LYS A 933 -59.08 -11.01 13.19
CA LYS A 933 -59.50 -12.21 12.45
C LYS A 933 -60.35 -13.05 13.40
N ALA A 934 -61.66 -12.81 13.40
CA ALA A 934 -62.61 -13.48 14.28
C ALA A 934 -63.89 -13.79 13.51
N ASN A 935 -64.49 -14.94 13.80
CA ASN A 935 -65.79 -15.32 13.25
C ASN A 935 -66.93 -14.48 13.88
N TYR A 936 -68.15 -14.65 13.41
CA TYR A 936 -69.31 -13.89 13.90
C TYR A 936 -69.57 -14.08 15.41
N PHE A 937 -69.36 -15.29 15.94
CA PHE A 937 -69.54 -15.59 17.36
C PHE A 937 -68.49 -14.88 18.23
N GLU A 938 -67.22 -14.95 17.84
CA GLU A 938 -66.11 -14.27 18.52
C GLU A 938 -66.24 -12.76 18.47
N LYS A 939 -66.68 -12.19 17.34
CA LYS A 939 -66.99 -10.75 17.22
C LYS A 939 -68.15 -10.33 18.13
N SER A 940 -69.12 -11.21 18.35
CA SER A 940 -70.22 -10.97 19.29
C SER A 940 -69.72 -10.96 20.74
N ILE A 941 -68.79 -11.87 21.10
CA ILE A 941 -68.12 -11.88 22.41
C ILE A 941 -67.31 -10.59 22.62
N VAL A 942 -66.51 -10.18 21.64
CA VAL A 942 -65.72 -8.95 21.74
C VAL A 942 -66.62 -7.72 21.88
N SER A 943 -67.75 -7.68 21.17
CA SER A 943 -68.74 -6.61 21.32
C SER A 943 -69.35 -6.58 22.73
N LEU A 944 -69.68 -7.74 23.30
CA LEU A 944 -70.13 -7.88 24.68
C LEU A 944 -69.09 -7.36 25.68
N VAL A 945 -67.81 -7.70 25.48
CA VAL A 945 -66.69 -7.19 26.29
C VAL A 945 -66.57 -5.67 26.15
N SER A 946 -66.70 -5.12 24.94
CA SER A 946 -66.67 -3.68 24.69
C SER A 946 -67.80 -2.95 25.42
N ILE A 947 -69.02 -3.51 25.41
CA ILE A 947 -70.15 -2.92 26.15
C ILE A 947 -69.88 -3.00 27.66
N LEU A 948 -69.34 -4.12 28.15
CA LEU A 948 -68.99 -4.28 29.55
C LEU A 948 -67.92 -3.26 29.99
N ILE A 949 -66.91 -2.99 29.15
CA ILE A 949 -65.89 -1.96 29.40
C ILE A 949 -66.53 -0.56 29.45
N VAL A 950 -67.32 -0.19 28.44
CA VAL A 950 -67.99 1.12 28.39
C VAL A 950 -68.96 1.28 29.57
N TYR A 951 -69.66 0.20 29.96
CA TYR A 951 -70.54 0.16 31.12
C TYR A 951 -69.77 0.38 32.42
N LEU A 952 -68.71 -0.41 32.68
CA LEU A 952 -67.90 -0.32 33.90
C LEU A 952 -67.25 1.06 34.06
N VAL A 953 -66.71 1.62 32.97
CA VAL A 953 -66.15 2.98 32.97
C VAL A 953 -67.27 4.02 33.13
N GLY A 954 -68.41 3.83 32.46
CA GLY A 954 -69.57 4.71 32.50
C GLY A 954 -70.26 4.79 33.86
N ILE A 955 -70.33 3.70 34.63
CA ILE A 955 -70.85 3.74 36.00
C ILE A 955 -69.83 4.30 37.00
N SER A 956 -68.55 4.34 36.63
CA SER A 956 -67.47 4.82 37.51
C SER A 956 -67.66 6.30 37.86
N ASN A 957 -67.11 6.73 39.00
CA ASN A 957 -67.07 8.14 39.40
C ASN A 957 -65.82 8.87 38.86
N ILE A 958 -65.03 8.22 38.00
CA ILE A 958 -63.69 8.68 37.62
C ILE A 958 -63.78 10.04 36.91
N SER A 959 -64.64 10.18 35.91
CA SER A 959 -64.77 11.43 35.15
C SER A 959 -65.30 12.58 36.00
N SER A 960 -66.31 12.33 36.85
CA SER A 960 -66.85 13.36 37.74
C SER A 960 -65.82 13.81 38.77
N LYS A 961 -65.04 12.90 39.37
CA LYS A 961 -63.96 13.23 40.31
C LYS A 961 -62.81 13.97 39.64
N ALA A 962 -62.38 13.53 38.46
CA ALA A 962 -61.34 14.19 37.68
C ALA A 962 -61.77 15.62 37.30
N LEU A 963 -63.02 15.79 36.86
CA LEU A 963 -63.57 17.10 36.53
C LEU A 963 -63.73 17.99 37.77
N PHE A 964 -64.14 17.44 38.93
CA PHE A 964 -64.17 18.17 40.20
C PHE A 964 -62.78 18.65 40.65
N TYR A 965 -61.76 17.80 40.51
CA TYR A 965 -60.38 18.13 40.83
C TYR A 965 -59.86 19.25 39.91
N LEU A 966 -60.11 19.13 38.59
CA LEU A 966 -59.78 20.16 37.60
C LEU A 966 -60.47 21.50 37.90
N LEU A 967 -61.77 21.47 38.22
CA LEU A 967 -62.55 22.67 38.54
C LEU A 967 -62.15 23.33 39.86
N LYS A 968 -61.66 22.55 40.84
CA LYS A 968 -61.08 23.09 42.09
C LYS A 968 -59.71 23.74 41.84
N SER A 969 -58.90 23.16 40.94
CA SER A 969 -57.57 23.67 40.62
C SER A 969 -57.59 24.92 39.73
N LYS A 970 -58.60 25.07 38.86
CA LYS A 970 -58.74 26.20 37.92
C LYS A 970 -60.20 26.68 37.82
N PRO A 971 -60.61 27.67 38.62
CA PRO A 971 -61.98 28.19 38.63
C PRO A 971 -62.44 28.79 37.29
N SER A 972 -61.49 29.25 36.46
CA SER A 972 -61.78 29.84 35.14
C SER A 972 -62.44 28.84 34.18
N ILE A 973 -62.11 27.55 34.28
CA ILE A 973 -62.69 26.47 33.46
C ILE A 973 -64.16 26.24 33.82
N TYR A 974 -64.58 26.59 35.05
CA TYR A 974 -65.97 26.45 35.47
C TYR A 974 -66.93 27.21 34.57
N LYS A 975 -66.54 28.37 34.00
CA LYS A 975 -67.42 29.10 33.06
C LYS A 975 -67.63 28.35 31.75
N MET A 976 -66.64 27.61 31.26
CA MET A 976 -66.67 26.88 29.98
C MET A 976 -67.39 25.52 30.06
N VAL A 977 -67.59 24.96 31.25
CA VAL A 977 -68.31 23.68 31.37
C VAL A 977 -69.79 23.86 31.00
N PRO A 978 -70.35 23.03 30.08
CA PRO A 978 -71.76 23.09 29.70
C PRO A 978 -72.68 23.00 30.91
N VAL A 979 -73.82 23.71 30.85
CA VAL A 979 -74.82 23.75 31.94
C VAL A 979 -75.31 22.35 32.33
N SER A 980 -75.46 21.46 31.34
CA SER A 980 -75.84 20.06 31.55
C SER A 980 -74.82 19.28 32.39
N VAL A 981 -73.52 19.51 32.18
CA VAL A 981 -72.44 18.86 32.95
C VAL A 981 -72.36 19.45 34.36
N LYS A 982 -72.54 20.78 34.53
CA LYS A 982 -72.63 21.44 35.85
C LYS A 982 -73.78 20.90 36.69
N TYR A 983 -74.95 20.75 36.09
CA TYR A 983 -76.12 20.17 36.74
C TYR A 983 -75.87 18.72 37.19
N ASN A 984 -75.22 17.92 36.34
CA ASN A 984 -74.84 16.55 36.69
C ASN A 984 -73.77 16.46 37.80
N LEU A 985 -72.80 17.37 37.83
CA LEU A 985 -71.83 17.48 38.94
C LEU A 985 -72.52 17.85 40.27
N TYR A 986 -73.53 18.73 40.24
CA TYR A 986 -74.36 19.04 41.41
C TYR A 986 -75.14 17.82 41.91
N LEU A 987 -75.77 17.08 40.98
CA LEU A 987 -76.47 15.83 41.31
C LEU A 987 -75.51 14.79 41.91
N HIS A 988 -74.31 14.63 41.35
CA HIS A 988 -73.29 13.73 41.90
C HIS A 988 -72.96 14.05 43.36
N LYS A 989 -72.71 15.33 43.68
CA LYS A 989 -72.43 15.79 45.06
C LYS A 989 -73.61 15.61 46.02
N LYS A 990 -74.84 15.67 45.50
CA LYS A 990 -76.07 15.41 46.26
C LYS A 990 -76.27 13.91 46.55
N TYR A 991 -75.96 13.03 45.60
CA TYR A 991 -76.13 11.58 45.73
C TYR A 991 -74.95 10.87 46.43
N GLU A 992 -73.74 11.44 46.43
CA GLU A 992 -72.58 10.87 47.17
C GLU A 992 -72.81 10.82 48.69
N LYS A 993 -73.70 11.66 49.24
CA LYS A 993 -74.05 11.69 50.67
C LYS A 993 -75.13 10.69 51.10
N ASN A 994 -75.87 10.09 50.17
CA ASN A 994 -76.94 9.13 50.47
C ASN A 994 -76.60 7.78 49.83
N TYR A 995 -75.96 6.90 50.60
CA TYR A 995 -75.72 5.51 50.21
C TYR A 995 -77.05 4.79 49.97
N LEU A 996 -77.39 4.53 48.71
CA LEU A 996 -78.50 3.67 48.33
C LEU A 996 -78.03 2.53 47.42
N LYS A 997 -78.54 1.35 47.77
CA LYS A 997 -78.09 -0.03 47.52
C LYS A 997 -77.87 -0.43 46.04
N PRO A 998 -76.98 -1.42 45.77
CA PRO A 998 -76.57 -1.87 44.44
C PRO A 998 -77.61 -2.74 43.69
N ASN A 999 -78.91 -2.60 43.94
CA ASN A 999 -79.92 -3.49 43.35
C ASN A 999 -80.26 -3.17 41.87
N SER A 1000 -79.92 -1.98 41.34
CA SER A 1000 -80.10 -1.69 39.91
C SER A 1000 -78.95 -2.19 39.04
N LEU A 1001 -77.80 -2.53 39.63
CA LEU A 1001 -76.63 -3.02 38.90
C LEU A 1001 -76.87 -4.43 38.37
N TYR A 1002 -77.39 -5.31 39.23
CA TYR A 1002 -77.74 -6.69 38.88
C TYR A 1002 -78.92 -6.76 37.91
N TRP A 1003 -79.93 -5.88 38.04
CA TRP A 1003 -81.06 -5.84 37.10
C TRP A 1003 -80.63 -5.38 35.69
N ASN A 1004 -79.74 -4.39 35.58
CA ASN A 1004 -79.27 -3.94 34.27
C ASN A 1004 -78.29 -4.93 33.60
N LEU A 1005 -77.46 -5.63 34.39
CA LEU A 1005 -76.67 -6.77 33.90
C LEU A 1005 -77.59 -7.93 33.45
N PHE A 1006 -78.61 -8.27 34.24
CA PHE A 1006 -79.58 -9.31 33.90
C PHE A 1006 -80.36 -8.98 32.62
N LEU A 1007 -80.80 -7.72 32.44
CA LEU A 1007 -81.47 -7.27 31.21
C LEU A 1007 -80.54 -7.33 29.98
N MET A 1008 -79.27 -6.98 30.13
CA MET A 1008 -78.27 -7.11 29.06
C MET A 1008 -78.07 -8.56 28.61
N PHE A 1009 -78.08 -9.53 29.53
CA PHE A 1009 -77.93 -10.95 29.20
C PHE A 1009 -79.24 -11.60 28.73
N SER A 1010 -80.41 -11.12 29.16
CA SER A 1010 -81.73 -11.70 28.84
C SER A 1010 -82.31 -11.33 27.47
N HIS A 1011 -81.62 -10.49 26.68
CA HIS A 1011 -82.06 -10.06 25.34
C HIS A 1011 -81.16 -10.58 24.20
N PHE A 1012 -80.31 -11.57 24.48
CA PHE A 1012 -79.61 -12.36 23.48
C PHE A 1012 -80.28 -13.74 23.35
N PRO A 1013 -80.65 -14.19 22.14
CA PRO A 1013 -80.67 -15.62 21.82
C PRO A 1013 -79.25 -16.18 21.79
#